data_AF-A0AAJ2T0L7-F1
#
_entry.id   AF-A0AAJ2T0L7-F1
#
_cell.length_a   1.000
_cell.length_b   1.000
_cell.length_c   1.000
_cell.angle_alpha   90.00
_cell.angle_beta   90.00
_cell.angle_gamma   90.00
#
_symmetry.space_group_name_H-M   'P 1'
#
loop_
_entity.id
_entity.type
_entity.pdbx_description
1 polymer ?
#
loop_
_entity_poly.entity_id
_entity_poly.type
_entity_poly.pdbx_seq_one_letter_code
_entity_poly.pdbx_strand_id
1 'polypeptide(L)'
;MSQWISRFPIPKIYLSFLLLWLYYTIFSASFLSLLGFVFLVFCLFIQHPWKVVLKVLLICGLFGSWFLLQKWQQEAASQYLLSSVETVRILPDTIKVNGDSLSFRGKADGRLFQAYYKLQSEAEKEKFQELSELHEMVVKGKLASPQGASNFAGFDYRNYLKTQGIYQTLTISEIVESRKISSWDIGENLSSLRRKAVVWIKRNFPDPMRNYMTGLLLGHLDTDFEEMNELYSSLGIIHLFALSGMQVGFFMDAFRKSLLRLGLTQEKFKWLAYPFSLFYAGLTGFSASVIRSLLQKILAQHGFKGLDNFAMTVLLLFIVMPNFFLTAGGVLSCAYAFILTMTSKEGQGIKAVARESFIISLGILPILCFYFSEFQPWSIVLTFVFSFLFDMVLLPLLSILFCLSWIYPITQFNFLFEWLESIIRFVSQLSSRPIVFGQPSLWILLALLIGLALLYDFRKNLKRLTLLALLIASLFLVTKHPLENEITVLAMNQGRSTFLRDMTGKTILIDVGREKASEKKEVWQEKVLSSTAQRNLIPYLKSRGVSKIDQLVLTTSDAQQLGNLRELTKTFEIDEVLLPEGILEQKDFIEKLKTSKVKVGSIKKVEDLSIFGSRLEVSYLSRDKSGENSDDFILYGKLLNQTFLFANNIKEKELSKQYPNLEVDVVITGQTASKGQSDLESFNMLNPKITIISADQKKNFKTQERASVLEKGDKTSKVHHTNQQGAIRFKGWTTWNYETIQ
;
A
#
# COMPACT_ATOMS: atom_id res chain seq x y z
N MET A 1 0.10 -26.18 -34.32
CA MET A 1 -0.74 -25.13 -33.67
C MET A 1 -0.65 -23.78 -34.43
N SER A 2 -0.96 -23.73 -35.74
CA SER A 2 -0.73 -22.51 -36.57
C SER A 2 -1.97 -21.91 -37.25
N GLN A 3 -3.13 -22.57 -37.27
CA GLN A 3 -4.31 -22.08 -38.02
C GLN A 3 -5.42 -21.44 -37.17
N TRP A 4 -5.50 -21.72 -35.87
CA TRP A 4 -6.52 -21.12 -34.99
C TRP A 4 -6.13 -19.71 -34.53
N ILE A 5 -4.83 -19.43 -34.39
CA ILE A 5 -4.30 -18.18 -33.85
C ILE A 5 -4.20 -17.07 -34.92
N SER A 6 -4.14 -17.43 -36.21
CA SER A 6 -4.25 -16.48 -37.33
C SER A 6 -5.69 -16.04 -37.61
N ARG A 7 -6.68 -16.60 -36.90
CA ARG A 7 -8.12 -16.37 -37.10
C ARG A 7 -8.77 -15.46 -36.05
N PHE A 8 -7.99 -14.70 -35.28
CA PHE A 8 -8.60 -13.67 -34.43
C PHE A 8 -9.24 -12.57 -35.31
N PRO A 9 -10.45 -12.12 -34.98
CA PRO A 9 -11.20 -11.16 -35.80
C PRO A 9 -10.53 -9.79 -35.90
N ILE A 10 -9.72 -9.42 -34.89
CA ILE A 10 -8.97 -8.17 -34.79
C ILE A 10 -7.57 -8.44 -34.22
N PRO A 11 -6.61 -7.49 -34.32
CA PRO A 11 -5.33 -7.60 -33.63
C PRO A 11 -5.51 -7.93 -32.15
N LYS A 12 -4.74 -8.92 -31.66
CA LYS A 12 -4.90 -9.49 -30.30
C LYS A 12 -4.78 -8.42 -29.23
N ILE A 13 -3.91 -7.43 -29.43
CA ILE A 13 -3.71 -6.33 -28.48
C ILE A 13 -4.96 -5.46 -28.31
N TYR A 14 -5.73 -5.23 -29.39
CA TYR A 14 -6.98 -4.47 -29.32
C TYR A 14 -8.05 -5.25 -28.54
N LEU A 15 -8.11 -6.58 -28.75
CA LEU A 15 -8.98 -7.44 -27.97
C LEU A 15 -8.61 -7.45 -26.48
N SER A 16 -7.32 -7.61 -26.14
CA SER A 16 -6.86 -7.58 -24.75
C SER A 16 -7.15 -6.23 -24.08
N PHE A 17 -7.00 -5.12 -24.80
CA PHE A 17 -7.33 -3.79 -24.30
C PHE A 17 -8.83 -3.61 -24.07
N LEU A 18 -9.67 -4.03 -25.03
CA LEU A 18 -11.13 -4.03 -24.89
C LEU A 18 -11.59 -4.85 -23.68
N LEU A 19 -11.02 -6.05 -23.50
CA LEU A 19 -11.30 -6.93 -22.36
C LEU A 19 -10.82 -6.37 -21.03
N LEU A 20 -9.73 -5.58 -21.02
CA LEU A 20 -9.27 -4.89 -19.81
C LEU A 20 -10.29 -3.84 -19.33
N TRP A 21 -10.89 -3.09 -20.25
CA TRP A 21 -11.97 -2.15 -19.91
C TRP A 21 -13.24 -2.88 -19.44
N LEU A 22 -13.61 -3.97 -20.11
CA LEU A 22 -14.72 -4.83 -19.66
C LEU A 22 -14.46 -5.38 -18.25
N TYR A 23 -13.24 -5.85 -18.00
CA TYR A 23 -12.81 -6.36 -16.71
C TYR A 23 -12.99 -5.32 -15.60
N TYR A 24 -12.46 -4.10 -15.77
CA TYR A 24 -12.64 -3.05 -14.78
C TYR A 24 -14.11 -2.61 -14.65
N THR A 25 -14.89 -2.63 -15.73
CA THR A 25 -16.34 -2.36 -15.67
C THR A 25 -17.05 -3.32 -14.73
N ILE A 26 -16.68 -4.61 -14.76
CA ILE A 26 -17.28 -5.63 -13.90
C ILE A 26 -16.74 -5.55 -12.47
N PHE A 27 -15.42 -5.52 -12.27
CA PHE A 27 -14.80 -5.61 -10.94
C PHE A 27 -14.79 -4.29 -10.16
N SER A 28 -14.56 -3.16 -10.81
CA SER A 28 -14.52 -1.85 -10.15
C SER A 28 -15.87 -1.14 -10.09
N ALA A 29 -16.82 -1.53 -10.96
CA ALA A 29 -18.11 -0.86 -11.14
C ALA A 29 -18.02 0.66 -11.36
N SER A 30 -16.90 1.15 -11.90
CA SER A 30 -16.67 2.58 -12.13
C SER A 30 -17.38 3.05 -13.40
N PHE A 31 -18.14 4.13 -13.30
CA PHE A 31 -18.77 4.80 -14.46
C PHE A 31 -17.75 5.11 -15.57
N LEU A 32 -16.53 5.49 -15.18
CA LEU A 32 -15.45 5.79 -16.11
C LEU A 32 -15.03 4.55 -16.92
N SER A 33 -14.94 3.39 -16.27
CA SER A 33 -14.62 2.12 -16.94
C SER A 33 -15.70 1.70 -17.93
N LEU A 34 -16.98 1.91 -17.58
CA LEU A 34 -18.10 1.66 -18.49
C LEU A 34 -18.03 2.59 -19.71
N LEU A 35 -17.81 3.89 -19.49
CA LEU A 35 -17.73 4.88 -20.56
C LEU A 35 -16.60 4.55 -21.55
N GLY A 36 -15.42 4.18 -21.04
CA GLY A 36 -14.30 3.76 -21.90
C GLY A 36 -14.57 2.45 -22.63
N PHE A 37 -15.23 1.47 -22.00
CA PHE A 37 -15.64 0.24 -22.67
C PHE A 37 -16.61 0.51 -23.83
N VAL A 38 -17.67 1.30 -23.58
CA VAL A 38 -18.66 1.68 -24.60
C VAL A 38 -17.99 2.45 -25.74
N PHE A 39 -17.09 3.39 -25.43
CA PHE A 39 -16.32 4.12 -26.45
C PHE A 39 -15.50 3.17 -27.35
N LEU A 40 -14.82 2.18 -26.78
CA LEU A 40 -14.05 1.21 -27.56
C LEU A 40 -14.93 0.29 -28.40
N VAL A 41 -16.09 -0.11 -27.89
CA VAL A 41 -17.10 -0.86 -28.68
C VAL A 41 -17.60 -0.01 -29.84
N PHE A 42 -17.84 1.29 -29.63
CA PHE A 42 -18.22 2.21 -30.70
C PHE A 42 -17.11 2.35 -31.75
N CYS A 43 -15.85 2.51 -31.35
CA CYS A 43 -14.70 2.50 -32.27
C CYS A 43 -14.62 1.19 -33.06
N LEU A 44 -14.90 0.05 -32.43
CA LEU A 44 -14.93 -1.27 -33.07
C LEU A 44 -15.99 -1.33 -34.19
N PHE A 45 -17.18 -0.75 -33.98
CA PHE A 45 -18.23 -0.65 -35.00
C PHE A 45 -17.85 0.25 -36.18
N ILE A 46 -17.09 1.32 -35.93
CA ILE A 46 -16.63 2.23 -37.00
C ILE A 46 -15.53 1.59 -37.84
N GLN A 47 -14.57 0.92 -37.20
CA GLN A 47 -13.35 0.46 -37.86
C GLN A 47 -13.49 -0.90 -38.56
N HIS A 48 -14.49 -1.70 -38.21
CA HIS A 48 -14.61 -3.08 -38.67
C HIS A 48 -16.02 -3.45 -39.15
N PRO A 49 -16.16 -4.38 -40.12
CA PRO A 49 -17.46 -4.79 -40.62
C PRO A 49 -18.25 -5.57 -39.56
N TRP A 50 -19.59 -5.49 -39.62
CA TRP A 50 -20.51 -6.09 -38.64
C TRP A 50 -20.19 -7.56 -38.27
N LYS A 51 -19.82 -8.40 -39.26
CA LYS A 51 -19.45 -9.81 -39.03
C LYS A 51 -18.24 -9.98 -38.09
N VAL A 52 -17.26 -9.08 -38.18
CA VAL A 52 -16.06 -9.08 -37.33
C VAL A 52 -16.44 -8.61 -35.92
N VAL A 53 -17.23 -7.53 -35.84
CA VAL A 53 -17.71 -6.99 -34.57
C VAL A 53 -18.50 -8.04 -33.78
N LEU A 54 -19.42 -8.76 -34.43
CA LEU A 54 -20.20 -9.82 -33.79
C LEU A 54 -19.32 -10.92 -33.17
N LYS A 55 -18.26 -11.33 -33.87
CA LYS A 55 -17.29 -12.31 -33.34
C LYS A 55 -16.54 -11.78 -32.12
N VAL A 56 -16.11 -10.51 -32.16
CA VAL A 56 -15.43 -9.87 -31.03
C VAL A 56 -16.37 -9.75 -29.83
N LEU A 57 -17.62 -9.35 -30.05
CA LEU A 57 -18.63 -9.25 -28.99
C LEU A 57 -18.96 -10.61 -28.38
N LEU A 58 -18.96 -11.69 -29.17
CA LEU A 58 -19.12 -13.06 -28.63
C LEU A 58 -17.96 -13.42 -27.70
N ILE A 59 -16.72 -13.14 -28.10
CA ILE A 59 -15.54 -13.34 -27.23
C ILE A 59 -15.66 -12.49 -25.96
N CYS A 60 -16.06 -11.22 -26.08
CA CYS A 60 -16.30 -10.34 -24.94
C CYS A 60 -17.42 -10.87 -24.04
N GLY A 61 -18.47 -11.46 -24.59
CA GLY A 61 -19.55 -12.09 -23.83
C GLY A 61 -19.07 -13.32 -23.04
N LEU A 62 -18.21 -14.15 -23.62
CA LEU A 62 -17.60 -15.29 -22.93
C LEU A 62 -16.72 -14.85 -21.76
N PHE A 63 -15.80 -13.91 -22.00
CA PHE A 63 -14.95 -13.36 -20.94
C PHE A 63 -15.77 -12.58 -19.91
N GLY A 64 -16.78 -11.82 -20.34
CA GLY A 64 -17.70 -11.10 -19.46
C GLY A 64 -18.47 -12.05 -18.53
N SER A 65 -18.99 -13.16 -19.07
CA SER A 65 -19.63 -14.21 -18.28
C SER A 65 -18.66 -14.84 -17.28
N TRP A 66 -17.43 -15.15 -17.70
CA TRP A 66 -16.37 -15.62 -16.80
C TRP A 66 -16.05 -14.62 -15.68
N PHE A 67 -15.92 -13.33 -16.00
CA PHE A 67 -15.66 -12.28 -15.01
C PHE A 67 -16.82 -12.11 -14.03
N LEU A 68 -18.06 -12.18 -14.50
CA LEU A 68 -19.24 -12.15 -13.65
C LEU A 68 -19.30 -13.38 -12.74
N LEU A 69 -18.99 -14.57 -13.25
CA LEU A 69 -18.91 -15.79 -12.44
C LEU A 69 -17.85 -15.65 -11.34
N GLN A 70 -16.67 -15.15 -11.67
CA GLN A 70 -15.59 -14.91 -10.71
C GLN A 70 -16.01 -13.88 -9.64
N LYS A 71 -16.63 -12.77 -10.05
CA LYS A 71 -17.13 -11.76 -9.12
C LYS A 71 -18.23 -12.32 -8.20
N TRP A 72 -19.16 -13.08 -8.76
CA TRP A 72 -20.23 -13.74 -8.01
C TRP A 72 -19.67 -14.74 -6.98
N GLN A 73 -18.68 -15.56 -7.36
CA GLN A 73 -18.01 -16.47 -6.42
C GLN A 73 -17.36 -15.71 -5.25
N GLN A 74 -16.74 -14.56 -5.52
CA GLN A 74 -16.15 -13.74 -4.46
C GLN A 74 -17.20 -13.11 -3.53
N GLU A 75 -18.31 -12.65 -4.09
CA GLU A 75 -19.42 -12.08 -3.32
C GLU A 75 -20.10 -13.15 -2.46
N ALA A 76 -20.37 -14.34 -3.02
CA ALA A 76 -20.90 -15.48 -2.27
C ALA A 76 -19.96 -15.89 -1.13
N ALA A 77 -18.65 -15.99 -1.38
CA ALA A 77 -17.65 -16.29 -0.35
C ALA A 77 -17.58 -15.21 0.76
N SER A 78 -17.87 -13.96 0.42
CA SER A 78 -17.94 -12.85 1.38
C SER A 78 -19.21 -12.87 2.25
N GLN A 79 -20.30 -13.46 1.75
CA GLN A 79 -21.58 -13.53 2.47
C GLN A 79 -21.67 -14.74 3.40
N TYR A 80 -21.25 -15.91 2.93
CA TYR A 80 -21.30 -17.15 3.72
C TYR A 80 -20.06 -17.26 4.59
N LEU A 81 -19.96 -16.53 5.69
CA LEU A 81 -18.79 -16.56 6.58
C LEU A 81 -18.86 -17.72 7.59
N LEU A 82 -17.72 -18.31 7.98
CA LEU A 82 -17.70 -19.33 9.04
C LEU A 82 -17.95 -18.69 10.41
N SER A 83 -18.66 -19.40 11.28
CA SER A 83 -18.94 -19.00 12.67
C SER A 83 -17.79 -19.31 13.62
N SER A 84 -17.15 -20.48 13.45
CA SER A 84 -16.02 -20.94 14.24
C SER A 84 -15.05 -21.75 13.36
N VAL A 85 -13.80 -21.83 13.81
CA VAL A 85 -12.76 -22.68 13.22
C VAL A 85 -12.06 -23.39 14.36
N GLU A 86 -12.10 -24.73 14.34
CA GLU A 86 -11.48 -25.58 15.36
C GLU A 86 -10.11 -26.08 14.91
N THR A 87 -9.94 -26.38 13.62
CA THR A 87 -8.70 -26.89 13.05
C THR A 87 -8.23 -26.02 11.90
N VAL A 88 -6.93 -25.74 11.85
CA VAL A 88 -6.29 -24.93 10.81
C VAL A 88 -5.05 -25.64 10.30
N ARG A 89 -4.98 -25.86 8.99
CA ARG A 89 -3.78 -26.34 8.31
C ARG A 89 -2.91 -25.18 7.90
N ILE A 90 -1.70 -25.09 8.45
CA ILE A 90 -0.78 -23.97 8.17
C ILE A 90 -0.19 -24.07 6.75
N LEU A 91 0.00 -22.94 6.08
CA LEU A 91 0.86 -22.83 4.89
C LEU A 91 2.26 -22.37 5.31
N PRO A 92 3.28 -23.26 5.37
CA PRO A 92 4.54 -22.96 6.02
C PRO A 92 5.30 -21.75 5.44
N ASP A 93 5.26 -21.53 4.13
CA ASP A 93 5.98 -20.40 3.49
C ASP A 93 5.42 -19.02 3.82
N THR A 94 4.24 -18.97 4.45
CA THR A 94 3.56 -17.73 4.86
C THR A 94 3.80 -17.36 6.32
N ILE A 95 4.53 -18.20 7.07
CA ILE A 95 4.88 -17.94 8.47
C ILE A 95 5.76 -16.71 8.57
N LYS A 96 5.29 -15.72 9.32
CA LYS A 96 6.03 -14.50 9.68
C LYS A 96 6.02 -14.32 11.19
N VAL A 97 7.21 -14.11 11.74
CA VAL A 97 7.44 -13.92 13.16
C VAL A 97 8.02 -12.52 13.36
N ASN A 98 7.35 -11.69 14.16
CA ASN A 98 7.78 -10.34 14.51
C ASN A 98 7.61 -10.11 16.01
N GLY A 99 8.71 -10.18 16.76
CA GLY A 99 8.67 -10.18 18.24
C GLY A 99 7.78 -11.29 18.78
N ASP A 100 6.83 -10.90 19.64
CA ASP A 100 5.78 -11.80 20.18
C ASP A 100 4.61 -12.09 19.20
N SER A 101 4.66 -11.56 17.97
CA SER A 101 3.60 -11.72 16.97
C SER A 101 3.91 -12.83 15.98
N LEU A 102 3.00 -13.79 15.85
CA LEU A 102 2.98 -14.76 14.77
C LEU A 102 1.83 -14.43 13.81
N SER A 103 2.11 -14.49 12.51
CA SER A 103 1.07 -14.46 11.47
C SER A 103 1.37 -15.48 10.37
N PHE A 104 0.34 -16.12 9.86
CA PHE A 104 0.45 -17.09 8.76
C PHE A 104 -0.90 -17.21 8.03
N ARG A 105 -0.88 -17.77 6.83
CA ARG A 105 -2.09 -18.21 6.14
C ARG A 105 -2.37 -19.66 6.49
N GLY A 106 -3.62 -19.97 6.74
CA GLY A 106 -4.05 -21.33 7.03
C GLY A 106 -5.32 -21.70 6.27
N LYS A 107 -5.49 -22.99 5.96
CA LYS A 107 -6.71 -23.54 5.38
C LYS A 107 -7.55 -24.21 6.46
N ALA A 108 -8.84 -23.91 6.50
CA ALA A 108 -9.85 -24.58 7.31
C ALA A 108 -11.14 -24.70 6.49
N ASP A 109 -11.81 -25.86 6.50
CA ASP A 109 -13.06 -26.11 5.77
C ASP A 109 -13.05 -25.65 4.29
N GLY A 110 -11.93 -25.90 3.60
CA GLY A 110 -11.74 -25.51 2.20
C GLY A 110 -11.51 -24.01 1.95
N ARG A 111 -11.36 -23.20 3.02
CA ARG A 111 -11.18 -21.75 2.95
C ARG A 111 -9.84 -21.31 3.50
N LEU A 112 -9.33 -20.19 2.97
CA LEU A 112 -8.10 -19.57 3.43
C LEU A 112 -8.40 -18.46 4.45
N PHE A 113 -7.63 -18.46 5.52
CA PHE A 113 -7.66 -17.46 6.59
C PHE A 113 -6.29 -16.84 6.74
N GLN A 114 -6.26 -15.55 7.05
CA GLN A 114 -5.08 -14.94 7.66
C GLN A 114 -5.19 -15.11 9.18
N ALA A 115 -4.29 -15.89 9.76
CA ALA A 115 -4.24 -16.14 11.19
C ALA A 115 -3.23 -15.22 11.89
N TYR A 116 -3.56 -14.84 13.12
CA TYR A 116 -2.73 -14.05 14.03
C TYR A 116 -2.70 -14.73 15.40
N TYR A 117 -1.52 -14.84 15.98
CA TYR A 117 -1.31 -15.44 17.30
C TYR A 117 -0.23 -14.66 18.07
N LYS A 118 -0.38 -14.59 19.40
CA LYS A 118 0.66 -14.02 20.28
C LYS A 118 1.45 -15.18 20.88
N LEU A 119 2.74 -15.22 20.57
CA LEU A 119 3.68 -16.20 21.10
C LEU A 119 3.84 -16.01 22.61
N GLN A 120 3.90 -17.11 23.35
CA GLN A 120 3.96 -17.13 24.81
C GLN A 120 5.39 -17.23 25.35
N SER A 121 6.33 -17.73 24.54
CA SER A 121 7.73 -17.90 24.93
C SER A 121 8.71 -17.75 23.76
N GLU A 122 9.97 -17.48 24.07
CA GLU A 122 11.05 -17.45 23.09
C GLU A 122 11.30 -18.82 22.43
N ALA A 123 11.20 -19.92 23.18
CA ALA A 123 11.30 -21.26 22.62
C ALA A 123 10.18 -21.55 21.58
N GLU A 124 8.97 -21.05 21.82
CA GLU A 124 7.88 -21.14 20.85
C GLU A 124 8.17 -20.30 19.60
N LYS A 125 8.75 -19.10 19.77
CA LYS A 125 9.20 -18.24 18.67
C LYS A 125 10.19 -18.96 17.76
N GLU A 126 11.24 -19.55 18.33
CA GLU A 126 12.25 -20.31 17.59
C GLU A 126 11.63 -21.50 16.87
N LYS A 127 10.74 -22.24 17.53
CA LYS A 127 10.01 -23.36 16.93
C LYS A 127 9.25 -22.96 15.67
N PHE A 128 8.55 -21.81 15.69
CA PHE A 128 7.84 -21.31 14.50
C PHE A 128 8.79 -20.72 13.45
N GLN A 129 9.93 -20.16 13.84
CA GLN A 129 10.96 -19.71 12.89
C GLN A 129 11.54 -20.89 12.11
N GLU A 130 11.75 -22.04 12.76
CA GLU A 130 12.27 -23.25 12.11
C GLU A 130 11.18 -24.13 11.45
N LEU A 131 9.91 -23.90 11.77
CA LEU A 131 8.80 -24.67 11.24
C LEU A 131 8.76 -24.59 9.70
N SER A 132 8.93 -25.75 9.06
CA SER A 132 8.97 -25.87 7.60
C SER A 132 8.02 -26.92 7.04
N GLU A 133 7.44 -27.75 7.90
CA GLU A 133 6.55 -28.84 7.52
C GLU A 133 5.08 -28.47 7.71
N LEU A 134 4.22 -29.15 6.97
CA LEU A 134 2.78 -28.97 7.06
C LEU A 134 2.27 -29.47 8.42
N HIS A 135 1.52 -28.62 9.11
CA HIS A 135 0.92 -28.95 10.40
C HIS A 135 -0.57 -28.61 10.38
N GLU A 136 -1.36 -29.48 11.01
CA GLU A 136 -2.74 -29.20 11.38
C GLU A 136 -2.75 -28.82 12.86
N MET A 137 -3.32 -27.66 13.15
CA MET A 137 -3.36 -27.10 14.50
C MET A 137 -4.80 -27.04 14.98
N VAL A 138 -5.06 -27.60 16.16
CA VAL A 138 -6.31 -27.42 16.89
C VAL A 138 -6.20 -26.10 17.64
N VAL A 139 -7.08 -25.16 17.35
CA VAL A 139 -6.98 -23.78 17.83
C VAL A 139 -8.29 -23.31 18.45
N LYS A 140 -8.17 -22.46 19.47
CA LYS A 140 -9.28 -21.62 19.93
C LYS A 140 -9.01 -20.20 19.47
N GLY A 141 -9.99 -19.57 18.82
CA GLY A 141 -9.82 -18.24 18.29
C GLY A 141 -11.13 -17.58 17.90
N LYS A 142 -11.05 -16.29 17.55
CA LYS A 142 -12.17 -15.49 17.08
C LYS A 142 -11.97 -15.13 15.62
N LEU A 143 -13.02 -15.34 14.83
CA LEU A 143 -13.08 -14.87 13.45
C LEU A 143 -13.55 -13.41 13.42
N ALA A 144 -12.95 -12.61 12.55
CA ALA A 144 -13.36 -11.25 12.30
C ALA A 144 -13.21 -10.91 10.82
N SER A 145 -14.11 -10.06 10.31
CA SER A 145 -13.96 -9.49 8.97
C SER A 145 -12.72 -8.61 8.92
N PRO A 146 -11.89 -8.69 7.85
CA PRO A 146 -10.73 -7.82 7.70
C PRO A 146 -11.12 -6.34 7.71
N GLN A 147 -10.22 -5.52 8.23
CA GLN A 147 -10.39 -4.06 8.23
C GLN A 147 -10.24 -3.50 6.81
N GLY A 148 -11.16 -2.62 6.40
CA GLY A 148 -11.06 -1.88 5.12
C GLY A 148 -10.11 -0.68 5.23
N ALA A 149 -10.03 0.12 4.17
CA ALA A 149 -9.34 1.41 4.23
C ALA A 149 -9.96 2.29 5.33
N SER A 150 -9.10 2.89 6.17
CA SER A 150 -9.55 3.78 7.25
C SER A 150 -9.36 5.26 6.91
N ASN A 151 -8.45 5.58 5.99
CA ASN A 151 -8.15 6.93 5.56
C ASN A 151 -8.18 6.99 4.02
N PHE A 152 -8.41 8.18 3.46
CA PHE A 152 -8.39 8.38 2.01
C PHE A 152 -7.01 8.02 1.47
N ALA A 153 -6.95 7.37 0.32
CA ALA A 153 -5.70 6.84 -0.25
C ALA A 153 -4.93 5.86 0.66
N GLY A 154 -5.55 5.40 1.76
CA GLY A 154 -4.96 4.44 2.68
C GLY A 154 -5.02 3.01 2.14
N PHE A 155 -4.19 2.15 2.71
CA PHE A 155 -4.16 0.74 2.34
C PHE A 155 -5.46 0.03 2.74
N ASP A 156 -6.14 -0.57 1.76
CA ASP A 156 -7.34 -1.37 1.98
C ASP A 156 -6.98 -2.85 2.19
N TYR A 157 -6.82 -3.22 3.46
CA TYR A 157 -6.41 -4.58 3.81
C TYR A 157 -7.47 -5.63 3.47
N ARG A 158 -8.76 -5.29 3.56
CA ARG A 158 -9.87 -6.16 3.18
C ARG A 158 -9.85 -6.46 1.69
N ASN A 159 -9.75 -5.43 0.85
CA ASN A 159 -9.68 -5.63 -0.60
C ASN A 159 -8.41 -6.38 -0.99
N TYR A 160 -7.27 -6.09 -0.37
CA TYR A 160 -6.05 -6.86 -0.56
C TYR A 160 -6.24 -8.36 -0.25
N LEU A 161 -6.77 -8.70 0.93
CA LEU A 161 -7.02 -10.11 1.30
C LEU A 161 -8.06 -10.78 0.38
N LYS A 162 -9.07 -10.04 -0.07
CA LYS A 162 -10.05 -10.53 -1.06
C LYS A 162 -9.39 -10.97 -2.35
N THR A 163 -8.37 -10.24 -2.84
CA THR A 163 -7.59 -10.66 -4.03
C THR A 163 -6.87 -11.99 -3.83
N GLN A 164 -6.56 -12.34 -2.58
CA GLN A 164 -5.89 -13.59 -2.16
C GLN A 164 -6.90 -14.70 -1.82
N GLY A 165 -8.20 -14.47 -1.99
CA GLY A 165 -9.25 -15.41 -1.62
C GLY A 165 -9.52 -15.53 -0.12
N ILE A 166 -9.06 -14.55 0.68
CA ILE A 166 -9.23 -14.51 2.14
C ILE A 166 -10.31 -13.48 2.49
N TYR A 167 -11.36 -13.94 3.17
CA TYR A 167 -12.52 -13.10 3.54
C TYR A 167 -12.67 -12.90 5.05
N GLN A 168 -11.96 -13.69 5.85
CA GLN A 168 -11.94 -13.62 7.31
C GLN A 168 -10.52 -13.69 7.85
N THR A 169 -10.29 -12.99 8.96
CA THR A 169 -9.09 -13.14 9.78
C THR A 169 -9.41 -13.98 11.00
N LEU A 170 -8.44 -14.80 11.43
CA LEU A 170 -8.54 -15.62 12.63
C LEU A 170 -7.55 -15.11 13.68
N THR A 171 -8.05 -14.63 14.81
CA THR A 171 -7.20 -14.30 15.97
C THR A 171 -7.21 -15.49 16.91
N ILE A 172 -6.10 -16.22 16.96
CA ILE A 172 -5.91 -17.40 17.79
C ILE A 172 -5.57 -16.92 19.21
N SER A 173 -6.33 -17.39 20.19
CA SER A 173 -6.05 -17.18 21.61
C SER A 173 -5.20 -18.29 22.20
N GLU A 174 -5.39 -19.53 21.72
CA GLU A 174 -4.70 -20.71 22.24
C GLU A 174 -4.51 -21.74 21.11
N ILE A 175 -3.31 -22.33 21.03
CA ILE A 175 -3.02 -23.48 20.19
C ILE A 175 -3.03 -24.72 21.11
N VAL A 176 -4.06 -25.54 20.99
CA VAL A 176 -4.29 -26.70 21.88
C VAL A 176 -3.39 -27.86 21.47
N GLU A 177 -3.31 -28.13 20.17
CA GLU A 177 -2.52 -29.23 19.64
C GLU A 177 -1.96 -28.87 18.27
N SER A 178 -0.79 -29.40 17.93
CA SER A 178 -0.19 -29.27 16.60
C SER A 178 0.32 -30.63 16.14
N ARG A 179 -0.21 -31.13 15.02
CA ARG A 179 0.15 -32.41 14.43
C ARG A 179 0.75 -32.21 13.07
N LYS A 180 1.89 -32.85 12.81
CA LYS A 180 2.47 -32.94 11.47
C LYS A 180 1.55 -33.78 10.58
N ILE A 181 1.30 -33.28 9.37
CA ILE A 181 0.49 -33.98 8.36
C ILE A 181 1.22 -34.00 7.01
N SER A 182 0.75 -34.87 6.12
CA SER A 182 1.12 -34.87 4.71
C SER A 182 -0.10 -34.51 3.86
N SER A 183 0.14 -33.95 2.68
CA SER A 183 -0.92 -33.56 1.75
C SER A 183 -0.58 -33.98 0.34
N TRP A 184 -1.62 -34.31 -0.42
CA TRP A 184 -1.53 -34.56 -1.86
C TRP A 184 -1.64 -33.26 -2.67
N ASP A 185 -1.99 -32.14 -2.03
CA ASP A 185 -2.05 -30.83 -2.68
C ASP A 185 -0.63 -30.35 -3.05
N ILE A 186 -0.41 -30.19 -4.35
CA ILE A 186 0.86 -29.72 -4.92
C ILE A 186 1.23 -28.34 -4.34
N GLY A 187 0.26 -27.45 -4.13
CA GLY A 187 0.50 -26.12 -3.57
C GLY A 187 0.98 -26.15 -2.12
N GLU A 188 0.45 -27.06 -1.30
CA GLU A 188 0.88 -27.25 0.09
C GLU A 188 2.29 -27.84 0.18
N ASN A 189 2.60 -28.79 -0.70
CA ASN A 189 3.95 -29.35 -0.80
C ASN A 189 4.97 -28.34 -1.30
N LEU A 190 4.61 -27.49 -2.28
CA LEU A 190 5.45 -26.39 -2.76
C LEU A 190 5.65 -25.33 -1.67
N SER A 191 4.63 -25.02 -0.88
CA SER A 191 4.72 -24.13 0.29
C SER A 191 5.72 -24.68 1.32
N SER A 192 5.61 -25.97 1.68
CA SER A 192 6.59 -26.60 2.58
C SER A 192 7.99 -26.59 1.98
N LEU A 193 8.16 -26.92 0.69
CA LEU A 193 9.46 -26.91 0.02
C LEU A 193 10.09 -25.51 0.03
N ARG A 194 9.31 -24.49 -0.32
CA ARG A 194 9.75 -23.09 -0.29
C ARG A 194 10.17 -22.68 1.12
N ARG A 195 9.38 -23.05 2.15
CA ARG A 195 9.74 -22.76 3.54
C ARG A 195 11.01 -23.47 3.97
N LYS A 196 11.21 -24.74 3.58
CA LYS A 196 12.47 -25.47 3.83
C LYS A 196 13.67 -24.73 3.25
N ALA A 197 13.55 -24.23 2.01
CA ALA A 197 14.62 -23.43 1.40
C ALA A 197 14.86 -22.10 2.15
N VAL A 198 13.80 -21.40 2.57
CA VAL A 198 13.93 -20.17 3.38
C VAL A 198 14.61 -20.44 4.72
N VAL A 199 14.16 -21.44 5.48
CA VAL A 199 14.74 -21.81 6.78
C VAL A 199 16.19 -22.27 6.61
N TRP A 200 16.48 -23.06 5.57
CA TRP A 200 17.84 -23.46 5.24
C TRP A 200 18.77 -22.27 5.00
N ILE A 201 18.33 -21.29 4.21
CA ILE A 201 19.11 -20.07 3.95
C ILE A 201 19.33 -19.31 5.25
N LYS A 202 18.27 -19.10 6.06
CA LYS A 202 18.35 -18.34 7.30
C LYS A 202 19.28 -18.97 8.35
N ARG A 203 19.36 -20.30 8.39
CA ARG A 203 20.20 -21.05 9.33
C ARG A 203 21.68 -21.07 8.92
N ASN A 204 21.96 -21.10 7.62
CA ASN A 204 23.31 -21.39 7.13
C ASN A 204 24.07 -20.16 6.60
N PHE A 205 23.38 -19.06 6.29
CA PHE A 205 24.00 -17.85 5.74
C PHE A 205 23.84 -16.64 6.67
N PRO A 206 24.86 -15.78 6.79
CA PRO A 206 24.81 -14.57 7.61
C PRO A 206 24.00 -13.44 6.95
N ASP A 207 23.64 -12.44 7.75
CA ASP A 207 23.15 -11.15 7.23
C ASP A 207 24.31 -10.29 6.71
N PRO A 208 24.11 -9.49 5.64
CA PRO A 208 22.86 -9.32 4.90
C PRO A 208 22.67 -10.33 3.75
N MET A 209 23.66 -11.20 3.46
CA MET A 209 23.61 -12.15 2.33
C MET A 209 22.35 -13.02 2.31
N ARG A 210 21.91 -13.54 3.45
CA ARG A 210 20.68 -14.37 3.53
C ARG A 210 19.44 -13.62 3.05
N ASN A 211 19.34 -12.31 3.31
CA ASN A 211 18.22 -11.48 2.89
C ASN A 211 18.16 -11.32 1.36
N TYR A 212 19.32 -11.14 0.73
CA TYR A 212 19.40 -11.13 -0.74
C TYR A 212 19.07 -12.51 -1.33
N MET A 213 19.50 -13.59 -0.69
CA MET A 213 19.17 -14.96 -1.13
C MET A 213 17.67 -15.25 -1.06
N THR A 214 17.02 -14.99 0.07
CA THR A 214 15.58 -15.23 0.19
C THR A 214 14.77 -14.30 -0.73
N GLY A 215 15.20 -13.05 -0.89
CA GLY A 215 14.57 -12.07 -1.78
C GLY A 215 14.69 -12.45 -3.26
N LEU A 216 15.92 -12.60 -3.77
CA LEU A 216 16.19 -12.77 -5.21
C LEU A 216 15.95 -14.18 -5.74
N LEU A 217 16.12 -15.22 -4.90
CA LEU A 217 15.89 -16.61 -5.34
C LEU A 217 14.45 -17.07 -5.11
N LEU A 218 13.85 -16.68 -3.98
CA LEU A 218 12.56 -17.21 -3.52
C LEU A 218 11.45 -16.16 -3.46
N GLY A 219 11.75 -14.88 -3.71
CA GLY A 219 10.77 -13.79 -3.59
C GLY A 219 10.22 -13.63 -2.18
N HIS A 220 11.01 -13.96 -1.16
CA HIS A 220 10.61 -13.94 0.24
C HIS A 220 11.36 -12.84 0.99
N LEU A 221 10.62 -11.75 1.30
CA LEU A 221 11.08 -10.63 2.10
C LEU A 221 10.41 -10.73 3.48
N ASP A 222 11.20 -11.12 4.49
CA ASP A 222 10.72 -11.31 5.86
C ASP A 222 10.86 -10.02 6.70
N THR A 223 10.49 -10.07 7.97
CA THR A 223 10.57 -8.96 8.94
C THR A 223 12.00 -8.43 9.13
N ASP A 224 13.01 -9.31 9.08
CA ASP A 224 14.43 -8.93 9.16
C ASP A 224 14.87 -8.03 7.99
N PHE A 225 14.09 -7.97 6.91
CA PHE A 225 14.33 -7.10 5.76
C PHE A 225 13.68 -5.72 5.92
N GLU A 226 13.04 -5.37 7.04
CA GLU A 226 12.30 -4.11 7.19
C GLU A 226 13.21 -2.86 7.15
N GLU A 227 14.41 -2.89 7.76
CA GLU A 227 15.38 -1.79 7.66
C GLU A 227 15.89 -1.62 6.22
N MET A 228 16.20 -2.73 5.55
CA MET A 228 16.54 -2.74 4.13
C MET A 228 15.37 -2.18 3.31
N ASN A 229 14.13 -2.63 3.54
CA ASN A 229 12.93 -2.18 2.84
C ASN A 229 12.80 -0.66 2.86
N GLU A 230 12.97 -0.01 4.02
CA GLU A 230 12.89 1.45 4.12
C GLU A 230 13.94 2.12 3.22
N LEU A 231 15.18 1.64 3.27
CA LEU A 231 16.29 2.18 2.49
C LEU A 231 16.09 1.96 0.98
N TYR A 232 15.75 0.75 0.51
CA TYR A 232 15.47 0.50 -0.91
C TYR A 232 14.21 1.21 -1.41
N SER A 233 13.18 1.31 -0.57
CA SER A 233 11.94 2.02 -0.90
C SER A 233 12.20 3.52 -1.08
N SER A 234 12.98 4.14 -0.18
CA SER A 234 13.35 5.56 -0.27
C SER A 234 14.15 5.90 -1.53
N LEU A 235 14.95 4.94 -2.02
CA LEU A 235 15.71 5.06 -3.26
C LEU A 235 14.90 4.65 -4.52
N GLY A 236 13.66 4.19 -4.34
CA GLY A 236 12.77 3.76 -5.41
C GLY A 236 13.19 2.46 -6.11
N ILE A 237 14.09 1.68 -5.50
CA ILE A 237 14.68 0.45 -6.09
C ILE A 237 14.20 -0.84 -5.43
N ILE A 238 13.26 -0.77 -4.48
CA ILE A 238 12.66 -1.96 -3.83
C ILE A 238 12.06 -2.96 -4.84
N HIS A 239 11.60 -2.47 -5.98
CA HIS A 239 11.03 -3.30 -7.05
C HIS A 239 12.06 -4.26 -7.68
N LEU A 240 13.37 -4.08 -7.49
CA LEU A 240 14.40 -5.03 -7.93
C LEU A 240 14.36 -6.35 -7.14
N PHE A 241 13.84 -6.33 -5.91
CA PHE A 241 13.58 -7.53 -5.12
C PHE A 241 12.24 -8.19 -5.44
N ALA A 242 11.34 -7.49 -6.14
CA ALA A 242 10.15 -8.10 -6.67
C ALA A 242 10.54 -8.92 -7.90
N LEU A 243 10.38 -10.25 -7.80
CA LEU A 243 10.91 -11.17 -8.79
C LEU A 243 10.55 -10.77 -10.23
N SER A 244 11.57 -10.43 -11.01
CA SER A 244 11.41 -9.74 -12.29
C SER A 244 11.35 -10.73 -13.47
N GLY A 245 10.93 -10.26 -14.64
CA GLY A 245 10.94 -11.09 -15.85
C GLY A 245 12.34 -11.49 -16.30
N MET A 246 13.37 -10.74 -15.90
CA MET A 246 14.75 -11.08 -16.17
C MET A 246 15.20 -12.29 -15.33
N GLN A 247 14.84 -12.33 -14.04
CA GLN A 247 15.16 -13.46 -13.15
C GLN A 247 14.47 -14.74 -13.61
N VAL A 248 13.19 -14.66 -13.98
CA VAL A 248 12.49 -15.78 -14.62
C VAL A 248 13.20 -16.22 -15.90
N GLY A 249 13.64 -15.27 -16.72
CA GLY A 249 14.44 -15.52 -17.92
C GLY A 249 15.73 -16.28 -17.61
N PHE A 250 16.49 -15.82 -16.61
CA PHE A 250 17.72 -16.46 -16.16
C PHE A 250 17.51 -17.93 -15.80
N PHE A 251 16.54 -18.25 -14.93
CA PHE A 251 16.30 -19.64 -14.52
C PHE A 251 15.77 -20.51 -15.66
N MET A 252 14.89 -19.98 -16.51
CA MET A 252 14.38 -20.70 -17.69
C MET A 252 15.50 -21.00 -18.70
N ASP A 253 16.39 -20.03 -18.95
CA ASP A 253 17.49 -20.18 -19.89
C ASP A 253 18.60 -21.08 -19.30
N ALA A 254 18.85 -21.01 -17.99
CA ALA A 254 19.74 -21.94 -17.28
C ALA A 254 19.21 -23.38 -17.36
N PHE A 255 17.93 -23.60 -17.06
CA PHE A 255 17.29 -24.91 -17.18
C PHE A 255 17.37 -25.45 -18.61
N ARG A 256 17.07 -24.61 -19.60
CA ARG A 256 17.22 -24.96 -21.02
C ARG A 256 18.64 -25.39 -21.36
N LYS A 257 19.65 -24.57 -21.02
CA LYS A 257 21.06 -24.85 -21.31
C LYS A 257 21.53 -26.14 -20.65
N SER A 258 21.12 -26.39 -19.40
CA SER A 258 21.47 -27.62 -18.68
C SER A 258 20.89 -28.86 -19.37
N LEU A 259 19.62 -28.84 -19.78
CA LEU A 259 19.00 -29.96 -20.50
C LEU A 259 19.65 -30.22 -21.86
N LEU A 260 20.00 -29.16 -22.59
CA LEU A 260 20.69 -29.29 -23.88
C LEU A 260 22.10 -29.88 -23.71
N ARG A 261 22.83 -29.50 -22.65
CA ARG A 261 24.14 -30.09 -22.31
C ARG A 261 24.04 -31.57 -21.94
N LEU A 262 22.91 -32.01 -21.41
CA LEU A 262 22.60 -33.43 -21.13
C LEU A 262 22.15 -34.20 -22.39
N GLY A 263 22.19 -33.59 -23.58
CA GLY A 263 21.85 -34.24 -24.85
C GLY A 263 20.36 -34.28 -25.18
N LEU A 264 19.50 -33.59 -24.42
CA LEU A 264 18.06 -33.51 -24.71
C LEU A 264 17.79 -32.54 -25.87
N THR A 265 16.78 -32.82 -26.69
CA THR A 265 16.41 -31.97 -27.83
C THR A 265 15.61 -30.74 -27.40
N GLN A 266 15.59 -29.69 -28.23
CA GLN A 266 14.77 -28.49 -28.01
C GLN A 266 13.28 -28.81 -27.89
N GLU A 267 12.80 -29.84 -28.58
CA GLU A 267 11.40 -30.28 -28.50
C GLU A 267 11.06 -30.88 -27.12
N LYS A 268 11.98 -31.66 -26.53
CA LYS A 268 11.82 -32.15 -25.15
C LYS A 268 11.78 -30.99 -24.16
N PHE A 269 12.63 -29.98 -24.34
CA PHE A 269 12.61 -28.79 -23.50
C PHE A 269 11.25 -28.06 -23.51
N LYS A 270 10.59 -27.93 -24.67
CA LYS A 270 9.26 -27.28 -24.75
C LYS A 270 8.24 -27.96 -23.84
N TRP A 271 8.27 -29.29 -23.75
CA TRP A 271 7.37 -30.04 -22.87
C TRP A 271 7.80 -29.96 -21.40
N LEU A 272 9.10 -30.05 -21.10
CA LEU A 272 9.62 -29.93 -19.72
C LEU A 272 9.50 -28.51 -19.15
N ALA A 273 9.38 -27.48 -20.00
CA ALA A 273 9.22 -26.10 -19.57
C ALA A 273 7.93 -25.89 -18.77
N TYR A 274 6.84 -26.60 -19.08
CA TYR A 274 5.56 -26.47 -18.36
C TYR A 274 5.63 -26.93 -16.89
N PRO A 275 6.04 -28.17 -16.57
CA PRO A 275 6.16 -28.61 -15.19
C PRO A 275 7.24 -27.83 -14.42
N PHE A 276 8.36 -27.47 -15.08
CA PHE A 276 9.37 -26.60 -14.47
C PHE A 276 8.79 -25.22 -14.12
N SER A 277 7.98 -24.63 -15.01
CA SER A 277 7.33 -23.33 -14.76
C SER A 277 6.38 -23.40 -13.57
N LEU A 278 5.59 -24.47 -13.45
CA LEU A 278 4.70 -24.67 -12.29
C LEU A 278 5.51 -24.79 -10.98
N PHE A 279 6.58 -25.58 -11.01
CA PHE A 279 7.48 -25.75 -9.87
C PHE A 279 8.14 -24.42 -9.45
N TYR A 280 8.69 -23.67 -10.42
CA TYR A 280 9.33 -22.39 -10.16
C TYR A 280 8.34 -21.31 -9.70
N ALA A 281 7.12 -21.29 -10.25
CA ALA A 281 6.04 -20.45 -9.74
C ALA A 281 5.74 -20.76 -8.28
N GLY A 282 5.70 -22.03 -7.89
CA GLY A 282 5.53 -22.45 -6.49
C GLY A 282 6.67 -22.03 -5.56
N LEU A 283 7.92 -22.25 -5.96
CA LEU A 283 9.10 -21.84 -5.19
C LEU A 283 9.17 -20.33 -4.93
N THR A 284 8.53 -19.54 -5.80
CA THR A 284 8.47 -18.08 -5.72
C THR A 284 7.15 -17.56 -5.13
N GLY A 285 6.30 -18.46 -4.61
CA GLY A 285 5.04 -18.10 -3.96
C GLY A 285 3.94 -17.62 -4.90
N PHE A 286 3.97 -18.05 -6.16
CA PHE A 286 2.99 -17.68 -7.19
C PHE A 286 2.85 -16.16 -7.37
N SER A 287 3.96 -15.41 -7.25
CA SER A 287 3.93 -13.95 -7.41
C SER A 287 3.47 -13.54 -8.82
N ALA A 288 2.72 -12.44 -8.90
CA ALA A 288 2.11 -11.96 -10.14
C ALA A 288 3.14 -11.76 -11.27
N SER A 289 4.28 -11.15 -10.96
CA SER A 289 5.35 -10.90 -11.93
C SER A 289 5.98 -12.17 -12.48
N VAL A 290 6.12 -13.22 -11.66
CA VAL A 290 6.68 -14.52 -12.10
C VAL A 290 5.70 -15.23 -13.02
N ILE A 291 4.42 -15.33 -12.64
CA ILE A 291 3.39 -15.99 -13.47
C ILE A 291 3.30 -15.32 -14.84
N ARG A 292 3.22 -13.98 -14.89
CA ARG A 292 3.22 -13.24 -16.16
C ARG A 292 4.44 -13.56 -17.02
N SER A 293 5.63 -13.53 -16.43
CA SER A 293 6.90 -13.72 -17.15
C SER A 293 7.06 -15.17 -17.64
N LEU A 294 6.62 -16.16 -16.86
CA LEU A 294 6.58 -17.57 -17.25
C LEU A 294 5.64 -17.79 -18.43
N LEU A 295 4.42 -17.24 -18.37
CA LEU A 295 3.48 -17.29 -19.50
C LEU A 295 4.10 -16.69 -20.77
N GLN A 296 4.75 -15.52 -20.66
CA GLN A 296 5.44 -14.91 -21.80
C GLN A 296 6.56 -15.78 -22.37
N LYS A 297 7.35 -16.43 -21.52
CA LYS A 297 8.42 -17.34 -21.95
C LYS A 297 7.88 -18.59 -22.61
N ILE A 298 6.82 -19.20 -22.07
CA ILE A 298 6.14 -20.35 -22.68
C ILE A 298 5.57 -19.94 -24.05
N LEU A 299 4.88 -18.81 -24.14
CA LEU A 299 4.33 -18.30 -25.39
C LEU A 299 5.42 -17.98 -26.42
N ALA A 300 6.56 -17.45 -26.00
CA ALA A 300 7.70 -17.19 -26.88
C ALA A 300 8.24 -18.47 -27.53
N GLN A 301 8.26 -19.59 -26.80
CA GLN A 301 8.65 -20.90 -27.33
C GLN A 301 7.68 -21.42 -28.40
N HIS A 302 6.42 -20.99 -28.35
CA HIS A 302 5.38 -21.31 -29.33
C HIS A 302 5.32 -20.30 -30.49
N GLY A 303 6.29 -19.39 -30.59
CA GLY A 303 6.44 -18.46 -31.70
C GLY A 303 5.76 -17.09 -31.50
N PHE A 304 5.10 -16.85 -30.37
CA PHE A 304 4.52 -15.53 -30.08
C PHE A 304 5.62 -14.53 -29.72
N LYS A 305 5.67 -13.38 -30.41
CA LYS A 305 6.67 -12.33 -30.18
C LYS A 305 6.01 -10.96 -30.04
N GLY A 306 6.72 -10.03 -29.38
CA GLY A 306 6.29 -8.64 -29.23
C GLY A 306 4.89 -8.50 -28.63
N LEU A 307 4.08 -7.61 -29.21
CA LEU A 307 2.72 -7.33 -28.75
C LEU A 307 1.80 -8.56 -28.76
N ASP A 308 1.97 -9.49 -29.69
CA ASP A 308 1.13 -10.69 -29.76
C ASP A 308 1.35 -11.60 -28.54
N ASN A 309 2.60 -11.69 -28.08
CA ASN A 309 2.94 -12.42 -26.85
C ASN A 309 2.33 -11.71 -25.64
N PHE A 310 2.50 -10.40 -25.54
CA PHE A 310 1.93 -9.61 -24.46
C PHE A 310 0.40 -9.72 -24.40
N ALA A 311 -0.28 -9.55 -25.53
CA ALA A 311 -1.74 -9.67 -25.63
C ALA A 311 -2.24 -11.05 -25.20
N MET A 312 -1.60 -12.11 -25.71
CA MET A 312 -1.95 -13.48 -25.33
C MET A 312 -1.68 -13.76 -23.84
N THR A 313 -0.60 -13.21 -23.29
CA THR A 313 -0.32 -13.27 -21.86
C THR A 313 -1.46 -12.68 -21.04
N VAL A 314 -1.94 -11.48 -21.41
CA VAL A 314 -3.06 -10.83 -20.72
C VAL A 314 -4.33 -11.68 -20.79
N LEU A 315 -4.64 -12.27 -21.95
CA LEU A 315 -5.79 -13.16 -22.12
C LEU A 315 -5.71 -14.40 -21.22
N LEU A 316 -4.52 -15.01 -21.11
CA LEU A 316 -4.30 -16.16 -20.23
C LEU A 316 -4.35 -15.77 -18.75
N LEU A 317 -3.84 -14.58 -18.39
CA LEU A 317 -3.89 -14.08 -17.01
C LEU A 317 -5.34 -13.89 -16.54
N PHE A 318 -6.25 -13.43 -17.40
CA PHE A 318 -7.67 -13.33 -17.07
C PHE A 318 -8.32 -14.68 -16.68
N ILE A 319 -7.76 -15.79 -17.17
CA ILE A 319 -8.24 -17.14 -16.88
C ILE A 319 -7.51 -17.72 -15.67
N VAL A 320 -6.18 -17.68 -15.68
CA VAL A 320 -5.32 -18.33 -14.66
C VAL A 320 -5.34 -17.56 -13.33
N MET A 321 -5.39 -16.23 -13.37
CA MET A 321 -5.31 -15.38 -12.19
C MET A 321 -6.28 -14.20 -12.32
N PRO A 322 -7.60 -14.42 -12.16
CA PRO A 322 -8.62 -13.41 -12.42
C PRO A 322 -8.47 -12.15 -11.57
N ASN A 323 -7.78 -12.21 -10.42
CA ASN A 323 -7.51 -11.06 -9.55
C ASN A 323 -6.24 -10.27 -9.90
N PHE A 324 -5.53 -10.63 -10.97
CA PHE A 324 -4.21 -10.07 -11.32
C PHE A 324 -4.21 -8.53 -11.38
N PHE A 325 -5.17 -7.96 -12.10
CA PHE A 325 -5.28 -6.52 -12.33
C PHE A 325 -5.93 -5.75 -11.16
N LEU A 326 -6.40 -6.44 -10.11
CA LEU A 326 -6.86 -5.78 -8.87
C LEU A 326 -5.70 -5.42 -7.94
N THR A 327 -4.49 -5.91 -8.24
CA THR A 327 -3.29 -5.67 -7.43
C THR A 327 -2.37 -4.66 -8.11
N ALA A 328 -1.79 -3.74 -7.32
CA ALA A 328 -0.80 -2.79 -7.82
C ALA A 328 0.39 -3.49 -8.49
N GLY A 329 0.88 -4.58 -7.88
CA GLY A 329 1.98 -5.39 -8.44
C GLY A 329 1.66 -5.99 -9.81
N GLY A 330 0.45 -6.50 -10.01
CA GLY A 330 0.01 -6.99 -11.32
C GLY A 330 -0.04 -5.89 -12.38
N VAL A 331 -0.70 -4.77 -12.05
CA VAL A 331 -0.80 -3.60 -12.96
C VAL A 331 0.57 -3.07 -13.35
N LEU A 332 1.46 -2.84 -12.38
CA LEU A 332 2.83 -2.38 -12.62
C LEU A 332 3.61 -3.37 -13.48
N SER A 333 3.54 -4.67 -13.17
CA SER A 333 4.24 -5.71 -13.92
C SER A 333 3.83 -5.76 -15.39
N CYS A 334 2.54 -5.64 -15.68
CA CYS A 334 2.03 -5.55 -17.05
C CYS A 334 2.38 -4.22 -17.74
N ALA A 335 2.31 -3.09 -17.03
CA ALA A 335 2.64 -1.77 -17.57
C ALA A 335 4.13 -1.68 -17.97
N TYR A 336 5.04 -2.12 -17.10
CA TYR A 336 6.47 -2.23 -17.42
C TYR A 336 6.71 -3.10 -18.67
N ALA A 337 6.08 -4.28 -18.73
CA ALA A 337 6.21 -5.18 -19.87
C ALA A 337 5.64 -4.60 -21.17
N PHE A 338 4.51 -3.87 -21.10
CA PHE A 338 3.90 -3.20 -22.24
C PHE A 338 4.79 -2.10 -22.80
N ILE A 339 5.27 -1.18 -21.94
CA ILE A 339 6.13 -0.07 -22.34
C ILE A 339 7.42 -0.61 -22.98
N LEU A 340 8.07 -1.59 -22.36
CA LEU A 340 9.27 -2.24 -22.90
C LEU A 340 8.98 -2.91 -24.26
N THR A 341 7.87 -3.63 -24.39
CA THR A 341 7.49 -4.29 -25.65
C THR A 341 7.23 -3.28 -26.78
N MET A 342 6.72 -2.09 -26.45
CA MET A 342 6.47 -1.02 -27.42
C MET A 342 7.73 -0.28 -27.85
N THR A 343 8.76 -0.22 -26.99
CA THR A 343 9.92 0.68 -27.14
C THR A 343 11.23 -0.03 -27.47
N SER A 344 11.35 -1.33 -27.20
CA SER A 344 12.56 -2.17 -27.33
C SER A 344 13.13 -2.41 -28.75
N LYS A 345 12.82 -1.54 -29.72
CA LYS A 345 13.22 -1.70 -31.13
C LYS A 345 14.22 -0.67 -31.64
N GLU A 346 14.70 0.25 -30.82
CA GLU A 346 15.49 1.38 -31.30
C GLU A 346 16.98 1.29 -30.88
N GLY A 347 17.84 0.65 -31.68
CA GLY A 347 19.31 0.81 -31.58
C GLY A 347 20.07 -0.20 -30.70
N GLN A 348 21.40 -0.08 -30.70
CA GLN A 348 22.33 -0.95 -29.96
C GLN A 348 23.28 -0.10 -29.09
N GLY A 349 23.80 -0.70 -28.02
CA GLY A 349 24.78 -0.07 -27.12
C GLY A 349 24.17 0.69 -25.94
N ILE A 350 25.03 1.28 -25.11
CA ILE A 350 24.68 1.90 -23.82
C ILE A 350 23.66 3.03 -23.97
N LYS A 351 23.73 3.83 -25.06
CA LYS A 351 22.79 4.92 -25.34
C LYS A 351 21.35 4.41 -25.54
N ALA A 352 21.19 3.25 -26.18
CA ALA A 352 19.87 2.66 -26.39
C ALA A 352 19.26 2.22 -25.05
N VAL A 353 20.05 1.55 -24.22
CA VAL A 353 19.63 1.09 -22.90
C VAL A 353 19.29 2.26 -21.97
N ALA A 354 20.12 3.30 -21.94
CA ALA A 354 19.84 4.50 -21.14
C ALA A 354 18.51 5.18 -21.56
N ARG A 355 18.24 5.26 -22.88
CA ARG A 355 16.98 5.80 -23.40
C ARG A 355 15.80 4.91 -23.02
N GLU A 356 15.93 3.59 -23.12
CA GLU A 356 14.88 2.64 -22.71
C GLU A 356 14.56 2.77 -21.22
N SER A 357 15.58 2.81 -20.34
CA SER A 357 15.39 3.05 -18.91
C SER A 357 14.64 4.35 -18.65
N PHE A 358 15.03 5.44 -19.33
CA PHE A 358 14.36 6.73 -19.20
C PHE A 358 12.89 6.69 -19.65
N ILE A 359 12.60 6.09 -20.81
CA ILE A 359 11.24 5.97 -21.34
C ILE A 359 10.38 5.13 -20.41
N ILE A 360 10.92 4.03 -19.87
CA ILE A 360 10.20 3.16 -18.93
C ILE A 360 9.87 3.93 -17.65
N SER A 361 10.85 4.64 -17.07
CA SER A 361 10.65 5.43 -15.85
C SER A 361 9.62 6.55 -16.03
N LEU A 362 9.63 7.26 -17.17
CA LEU A 362 8.62 8.28 -17.45
C LEU A 362 7.26 7.69 -17.80
N GLY A 363 7.22 6.61 -18.57
CA GLY A 363 5.98 5.95 -19.00
C GLY A 363 5.19 5.36 -17.84
N ILE A 364 5.88 4.88 -16.80
CA ILE A 364 5.25 4.32 -15.60
C ILE A 364 4.90 5.39 -14.54
N LEU A 365 5.47 6.60 -14.66
CA LEU A 365 5.35 7.65 -13.65
C LEU A 365 3.90 7.95 -13.21
N PRO A 366 2.89 8.08 -14.10
CA PRO A 366 1.51 8.31 -13.67
C PRO A 366 0.94 7.18 -12.81
N ILE A 367 1.31 5.92 -13.13
CA ILE A 367 0.86 4.73 -12.39
C ILE A 367 1.56 4.67 -11.02
N LEU A 368 2.85 5.01 -10.95
CA LEU A 368 3.57 5.13 -9.68
C LEU A 368 2.96 6.22 -8.79
N CYS A 369 2.65 7.40 -9.35
CA CYS A 369 1.98 8.48 -8.60
C CYS A 369 0.60 8.03 -8.11
N PHE A 370 -0.16 7.27 -8.91
CA PHE A 370 -1.47 6.76 -8.50
C PHE A 370 -1.43 5.80 -7.31
N TYR A 371 -0.42 4.93 -7.20
CA TYR A 371 -0.33 3.93 -6.13
C TYR A 371 0.52 4.38 -4.94
N PHE A 372 1.59 5.15 -5.18
CA PHE A 372 2.58 5.50 -4.15
C PHE A 372 2.70 7.00 -3.90
N SER A 373 2.08 7.85 -4.74
CA SER A 373 2.07 9.32 -4.63
C SER A 373 3.44 10.01 -4.67
N GLU A 374 4.52 9.24 -4.83
CA GLU A 374 5.89 9.71 -4.83
C GLU A 374 6.70 9.09 -5.95
N PHE A 375 7.76 9.79 -6.34
CA PHE A 375 8.74 9.34 -7.32
C PHE A 375 10.13 9.78 -6.89
N GLN A 376 11.08 8.84 -6.91
CA GLN A 376 12.48 9.12 -6.61
C GLN A 376 13.27 9.22 -7.92
N PRO A 377 13.74 10.41 -8.35
CA PRO A 377 14.50 10.53 -9.59
C PRO A 377 15.78 9.70 -9.64
N TRP A 378 16.45 9.52 -8.50
CA TRP A 378 17.61 8.65 -8.39
C TRP A 378 17.31 7.20 -8.79
N SER A 379 16.07 6.76 -8.66
CA SER A 379 15.66 5.41 -9.07
C SER A 379 15.95 5.13 -10.54
N ILE A 380 15.96 6.12 -11.45
CA ILE A 380 16.26 5.88 -12.87
C ILE A 380 17.69 5.33 -13.04
N VAL A 381 18.66 6.01 -12.43
CA VAL A 381 20.07 5.64 -12.51
C VAL A 381 20.34 4.38 -11.70
N LEU A 382 19.79 4.31 -10.48
CA LEU A 382 20.02 3.20 -9.57
C LEU A 382 19.38 1.90 -10.08
N THR A 383 18.19 1.96 -10.67
CA THR A 383 17.54 0.80 -11.29
C THR A 383 18.40 0.25 -12.44
N PHE A 384 18.97 1.13 -13.26
CA PHE A 384 19.87 0.70 -14.33
C PHE A 384 21.12 -0.01 -13.79
N VAL A 385 21.85 0.64 -12.87
CA VAL A 385 23.10 0.10 -12.31
C VAL A 385 22.86 -1.17 -11.50
N PHE A 386 21.89 -1.14 -10.58
CA PHE A 386 21.62 -2.27 -9.71
C PHE A 386 20.88 -3.41 -10.41
N SER A 387 20.06 -3.18 -11.44
CA SER A 387 19.49 -4.30 -12.20
C SER A 387 20.58 -5.09 -12.90
N PHE A 388 21.60 -4.44 -13.47
CA PHE A 388 22.75 -5.14 -14.05
C PHE A 388 23.49 -5.96 -12.97
N LEU A 389 23.81 -5.33 -11.84
CA LEU A 389 24.49 -6.00 -10.73
C LEU A 389 23.68 -7.20 -10.20
N PHE A 390 22.39 -7.00 -9.95
CA PHE A 390 21.54 -8.00 -9.32
C PHE A 390 21.31 -9.17 -10.25
N ASP A 391 20.97 -8.91 -11.52
CA ASP A 391 20.54 -9.96 -12.41
C ASP A 391 21.71 -10.66 -13.13
N MET A 392 22.81 -9.95 -13.45
CA MET A 392 23.96 -10.56 -14.13
C MET A 392 25.05 -11.08 -13.19
N VAL A 393 25.18 -10.52 -11.98
CA VAL A 393 26.27 -10.88 -11.05
C VAL A 393 25.72 -11.60 -9.81
N LEU A 394 24.85 -10.95 -9.03
CA LEU A 394 24.41 -11.48 -7.74
C LEU A 394 23.51 -12.70 -7.91
N LEU A 395 22.54 -12.68 -8.82
CA LEU A 395 21.60 -13.78 -9.00
C LEU A 395 22.31 -15.09 -9.42
N PRO A 396 23.22 -15.11 -10.41
CA PRO A 396 24.00 -16.31 -10.72
C PRO A 396 24.87 -16.76 -9.55
N LEU A 397 25.57 -15.82 -8.89
CA LEU A 397 26.42 -16.12 -7.74
C LEU A 397 25.61 -16.78 -6.61
N LEU A 398 24.51 -16.15 -6.19
CA LEU A 398 23.64 -16.66 -5.12
C LEU A 398 22.99 -18.00 -5.50
N SER A 399 22.64 -18.20 -6.77
CA SER A 399 22.12 -19.49 -7.25
C SER A 399 23.16 -20.60 -7.10
N ILE A 400 24.41 -20.34 -7.48
CA ILE A 400 25.51 -21.29 -7.32
C ILE A 400 25.79 -21.56 -5.84
N LEU A 401 25.88 -20.51 -5.02
CA LEU A 401 26.12 -20.63 -3.58
C LEU A 401 24.99 -21.40 -2.88
N PHE A 402 23.73 -21.18 -3.27
CA PHE A 402 22.59 -21.95 -2.77
C PHE A 402 22.70 -23.43 -3.15
N CYS A 403 23.03 -23.76 -4.40
CA CYS A 403 23.21 -25.15 -4.82
C CYS A 403 24.37 -25.84 -4.10
N LEU A 404 25.51 -25.15 -3.93
CA LEU A 404 26.69 -25.68 -3.22
C LEU A 404 26.48 -25.82 -1.72
N SER A 405 25.55 -25.04 -1.14
CA SER A 405 25.27 -25.06 0.30
C SER A 405 24.85 -26.42 0.83
N TRP A 406 24.31 -27.30 -0.02
CA TRP A 406 23.93 -28.67 0.34
C TRP A 406 25.14 -29.55 0.70
N ILE A 407 26.33 -29.18 0.21
CA ILE A 407 27.60 -29.81 0.57
C ILE A 407 28.26 -29.00 1.69
N TYR A 408 28.41 -27.70 1.48
CA TYR A 408 29.00 -26.78 2.46
C TYR A 408 28.51 -25.33 2.21
N PRO A 409 27.96 -24.64 3.22
CA PRO A 409 27.50 -23.26 3.07
C PRO A 409 28.68 -22.29 3.03
N ILE A 410 29.01 -21.82 1.83
CA ILE A 410 30.08 -20.84 1.59
C ILE A 410 29.57 -19.45 2.00
N THR A 411 29.95 -18.99 3.19
CA THR A 411 29.56 -17.70 3.77
C THR A 411 30.56 -16.57 3.50
N GLN A 412 31.74 -16.91 2.96
CA GLN A 412 32.85 -15.97 2.74
C GLN A 412 32.50 -14.83 1.77
N PHE A 413 31.42 -14.94 0.99
CA PHE A 413 30.96 -13.88 0.08
C PHE A 413 30.11 -12.81 0.78
N ASN A 414 29.83 -12.92 2.09
CA ASN A 414 29.00 -11.94 2.81
C ASN A 414 29.54 -10.51 2.71
N PHE A 415 30.86 -10.32 2.70
CA PHE A 415 31.49 -8.99 2.60
C PHE A 415 31.05 -8.22 1.34
N LEU A 416 30.72 -8.91 0.23
CA LEU A 416 30.23 -8.25 -0.98
C LEU A 416 28.87 -7.59 -0.74
N PHE A 417 28.02 -8.22 0.08
CA PHE A 417 26.69 -7.71 0.41
C PHE A 417 26.75 -6.63 1.48
N GLU A 418 27.65 -6.74 2.46
CA GLU A 418 27.94 -5.67 3.42
C GLU A 418 28.45 -4.42 2.70
N TRP A 419 29.37 -4.59 1.74
CA TRP A 419 29.91 -3.50 0.93
C TRP A 419 28.83 -2.87 0.05
N LEU A 420 28.00 -3.70 -0.59
CA LEU A 420 26.85 -3.22 -1.36
C LEU A 420 25.88 -2.41 -0.50
N GLU A 421 25.54 -2.89 0.70
CA GLU A 421 24.67 -2.16 1.62
C GLU A 421 25.29 -0.84 2.06
N SER A 422 26.60 -0.82 2.33
CA SER A 422 27.34 0.41 2.64
C SER A 422 27.26 1.44 1.51
N ILE A 423 27.43 1.00 0.26
CA ILE A 423 27.26 1.88 -0.93
C ILE A 423 25.84 2.42 -0.99
N ILE A 424 24.83 1.58 -0.77
CA ILE A 424 23.44 2.02 -0.88
C ILE A 424 23.09 2.97 0.27
N ARG A 425 23.61 2.76 1.48
CA ARG A 425 23.50 3.71 2.60
C ARG A 425 24.18 5.04 2.26
N PHE A 426 25.36 5.01 1.65
CA PHE A 426 26.06 6.22 1.18
C PHE A 426 25.25 6.96 0.10
N VAL A 427 24.72 6.24 -0.88
CA VAL A 427 23.87 6.82 -1.93
C VAL A 427 22.59 7.39 -1.34
N SER A 428 21.98 6.72 -0.35
CA SER A 428 20.80 7.22 0.37
C SER A 428 21.08 8.54 1.09
N GLN A 429 22.25 8.69 1.70
CA GLN A 429 22.67 9.94 2.34
C GLN A 429 22.89 11.09 1.34
N LEU A 430 23.36 10.77 0.12
CA LEU A 430 23.53 11.74 -0.96
C LEU A 430 22.22 12.05 -1.69
N SER A 431 21.26 11.13 -1.62
CA SER A 431 20.00 11.21 -2.35
C SER A 431 19.11 12.31 -1.79
N SER A 432 18.47 13.06 -2.69
CA SER A 432 17.40 13.97 -2.31
C SER A 432 16.17 13.18 -1.85
N ARG A 433 15.33 13.81 -1.02
CA ARG A 433 14.02 13.25 -0.67
C ARG A 433 13.21 12.95 -1.94
N PRO A 434 12.37 11.89 -1.95
CA PRO A 434 11.47 11.60 -3.06
C PRO A 434 10.58 12.81 -3.37
N ILE A 435 10.29 13.01 -4.65
CA ILE A 435 9.36 14.04 -5.10
C ILE A 435 7.94 13.53 -4.85
N VAL A 436 7.21 14.22 -3.99
CA VAL A 436 5.80 13.95 -3.74
C VAL A 436 4.95 14.69 -4.78
N PHE A 437 4.22 13.94 -5.60
CA PHE A 437 3.30 14.48 -6.61
C PHE A 437 1.86 14.49 -6.14
N GLY A 438 1.48 13.64 -5.19
CA GLY A 438 0.07 13.39 -4.89
C GLY A 438 -0.52 12.26 -5.73
N GLN A 439 -1.71 11.83 -5.32
CA GLN A 439 -2.46 10.80 -6.02
C GLN A 439 -3.35 11.44 -7.09
N PRO A 440 -3.10 11.21 -8.38
CA PRO A 440 -3.98 11.70 -9.44
C PRO A 440 -5.37 11.07 -9.31
N SER A 441 -6.42 11.87 -9.52
CA SER A 441 -7.76 11.32 -9.70
C SER A 441 -7.79 10.40 -10.93
N LEU A 442 -8.76 9.48 -11.00
CA LEU A 442 -8.85 8.55 -12.14
C LEU A 442 -8.94 9.27 -13.49
N TRP A 443 -9.59 10.43 -13.54
CA TRP A 443 -9.66 11.28 -14.74
C TRP A 443 -8.30 11.85 -15.13
N ILE A 444 -7.56 12.38 -14.16
CA ILE A 444 -6.21 12.91 -14.39
C ILE A 444 -5.26 11.78 -14.80
N LEU A 445 -5.36 10.60 -14.16
CA LEU A 445 -4.57 9.43 -14.52
C LEU A 445 -4.80 9.03 -15.99
N LEU A 446 -6.06 8.93 -16.43
CA LEU A 446 -6.36 8.63 -17.83
C LEU A 446 -5.85 9.71 -18.79
N ALA A 447 -6.02 10.99 -18.44
CA ALA A 447 -5.50 12.10 -19.23
C ALA A 447 -3.97 12.06 -19.35
N LEU A 448 -3.26 11.71 -18.26
CA LEU A 448 -1.81 11.50 -18.26
C LEU A 448 -1.40 10.33 -19.15
N LEU A 449 -2.08 9.18 -19.06
CA LEU A 449 -1.79 8.01 -19.89
C LEU A 449 -2.05 8.26 -21.38
N ILE A 450 -3.16 8.91 -21.72
CA ILE A 450 -3.48 9.34 -23.10
C ILE A 450 -2.46 10.37 -23.57
N GLY A 451 -2.11 11.35 -22.74
CA GLY A 451 -1.10 12.37 -23.03
C GLY A 451 0.25 11.74 -23.37
N LEU A 452 0.70 10.76 -22.59
CA LEU A 452 1.95 10.01 -22.86
C LEU A 452 1.88 9.20 -24.16
N ALA A 453 0.74 8.55 -24.44
CA ALA A 453 0.55 7.83 -25.70
C ALA A 453 0.63 8.77 -26.92
N LEU A 454 -0.06 9.92 -26.85
CA LEU A 454 -0.01 10.95 -27.89
C LEU A 454 1.39 11.56 -28.03
N LEU A 455 2.12 11.73 -26.92
CA LEU A 455 3.50 12.20 -26.91
C LEU A 455 4.40 11.25 -27.70
N TYR A 456 4.22 9.94 -27.51
CA TYR A 456 4.96 8.92 -28.25
C TYR A 456 4.62 8.88 -29.75
N ASP A 457 3.35 9.04 -30.11
CA ASP A 457 2.90 9.05 -31.52
C ASP A 457 3.34 10.32 -32.26
N PHE A 458 3.25 11.49 -31.61
CA PHE A 458 3.65 12.77 -32.19
C PHE A 458 5.12 13.12 -31.98
N ARG A 459 5.96 12.16 -31.57
CA ARG A 459 7.39 12.38 -31.26
C ARG A 459 8.21 13.05 -32.37
N LYS A 460 7.78 12.94 -33.63
CA LYS A 460 8.43 13.58 -34.79
C LYS A 460 8.05 15.05 -35.00
N ASN A 461 6.99 15.54 -34.33
CA ASN A 461 6.48 16.90 -34.51
C ASN A 461 6.76 17.76 -33.28
N LEU A 462 7.83 18.54 -33.32
CA LEU A 462 8.35 19.29 -32.16
C LEU A 462 7.32 20.26 -31.56
N LYS A 463 6.50 20.94 -32.36
CA LYS A 463 5.47 21.89 -31.86
C LYS A 463 4.38 21.18 -31.05
N ARG A 464 3.91 20.02 -31.53
CA ARG A 464 2.92 19.21 -30.79
C ARG A 464 3.54 18.57 -29.56
N LEU A 465 4.80 18.16 -29.65
CA LEU A 465 5.56 17.60 -28.54
C LEU A 465 5.65 18.58 -27.36
N THR A 466 6.05 19.83 -27.62
CA THR A 466 6.16 20.85 -26.56
C THR A 466 4.80 21.16 -25.92
N LEU A 467 3.74 21.24 -26.73
CA LEU A 467 2.39 21.46 -26.21
C LEU A 467 1.91 20.29 -25.32
N LEU A 468 2.11 19.05 -25.77
CA LEU A 468 1.74 17.85 -25.00
C LEU A 468 2.57 17.72 -23.73
N ALA A 469 3.86 18.01 -23.78
CA ALA A 469 4.72 18.02 -22.60
C ALA A 469 4.26 19.06 -21.57
N LEU A 470 3.86 20.26 -22.02
CA LEU A 470 3.32 21.31 -21.15
C LEU A 470 1.97 20.90 -20.56
N LEU A 471 1.09 20.25 -21.35
CA LEU A 471 -0.17 19.69 -20.84
C LEU A 471 0.09 18.65 -19.75
N ILE A 472 0.99 17.69 -19.99
CA ILE A 472 1.33 16.65 -19.00
C ILE A 472 1.91 17.29 -17.74
N ALA A 473 2.83 18.25 -17.87
CA ALA A 473 3.39 18.99 -16.74
C ALA A 473 2.29 19.71 -15.94
N SER A 474 1.33 20.33 -16.62
CA SER A 474 0.19 21.01 -15.97
C SER A 474 -0.70 20.03 -15.20
N LEU A 475 -0.92 18.82 -15.71
CA LEU A 475 -1.70 17.78 -15.03
C LEU A 475 -0.99 17.28 -13.76
N PHE A 476 0.34 17.12 -13.81
CA PHE A 476 1.13 16.81 -12.62
C PHE A 476 1.10 17.97 -11.61
N LEU A 477 1.11 19.22 -12.07
CA LEU A 477 1.02 20.39 -11.20
C LEU A 477 -0.33 20.45 -10.48
N VAL A 478 -1.44 20.23 -11.18
CA VAL A 478 -2.79 20.17 -10.60
C VAL A 478 -2.91 19.02 -9.60
N THR A 479 -2.22 17.91 -9.84
CA THR A 479 -2.19 16.77 -8.90
C THR A 479 -1.44 17.14 -7.62
N LYS A 480 -0.30 17.84 -7.76
CA LYS A 480 0.54 18.27 -6.64
C LYS A 480 -0.09 19.38 -5.81
N HIS A 481 -0.75 20.32 -6.47
CA HIS A 481 -1.41 21.46 -5.85
C HIS A 481 -2.89 21.46 -6.24
N PRO A 482 -3.71 20.64 -5.56
CA PRO A 482 -5.14 20.64 -5.84
C PRO A 482 -5.71 22.01 -5.50
N LEU A 483 -6.44 22.59 -6.44
CA LEU A 483 -7.10 23.88 -6.29
C LEU A 483 -8.39 23.71 -5.45
N GLU A 484 -8.27 23.19 -4.23
CA GLU A 484 -9.37 23.04 -3.29
C GLU A 484 -8.88 23.19 -1.85
N ASN A 485 -9.67 23.89 -1.03
CA ASN A 485 -9.47 23.92 0.42
C ASN A 485 -9.89 22.58 1.00
N GLU A 486 -9.16 22.09 2.00
CA GLU A 486 -9.53 20.88 2.71
C GLU A 486 -9.28 20.93 4.22
N ILE A 487 -10.19 20.28 4.96
CA ILE A 487 -10.03 19.94 6.38
C ILE A 487 -10.35 18.45 6.50
N THR A 488 -9.39 17.64 6.95
CA THR A 488 -9.57 16.19 7.08
C THR A 488 -9.24 15.73 8.48
N VAL A 489 -10.24 15.14 9.14
CA VAL A 489 -10.07 14.44 10.41
C VAL A 489 -9.69 12.99 10.10
N LEU A 490 -8.48 12.59 10.47
CA LEU A 490 -7.92 11.28 10.14
C LEU A 490 -8.34 10.21 11.16
N ALA A 491 -8.60 9.00 10.65
CA ALA A 491 -8.83 7.83 11.48
C ALA A 491 -7.49 7.24 11.94
N MET A 492 -7.20 7.39 13.23
CA MET A 492 -5.95 6.93 13.84
C MET A 492 -6.19 5.66 14.68
N ASN A 493 -5.17 4.81 14.78
CA ASN A 493 -5.22 3.64 15.67
C ASN A 493 -5.37 4.08 17.13
N GLN A 494 -4.60 5.11 17.50
CA GLN A 494 -4.62 5.76 18.81
C GLN A 494 -4.35 7.25 18.67
N GLY A 495 -5.06 8.06 19.45
CA GLY A 495 -4.92 9.52 19.41
C GLY A 495 -5.65 10.14 18.22
N ARG A 496 -5.28 11.39 17.89
CA ARG A 496 -6.00 12.22 16.92
C ARG A 496 -5.04 12.89 15.96
N SER A 497 -5.52 13.20 14.76
CA SER A 497 -4.78 14.01 13.80
C SER A 497 -5.78 14.66 12.85
N THR A 498 -5.65 15.97 12.66
CA THR A 498 -6.49 16.75 11.74
C THR A 498 -5.61 17.56 10.81
N PHE A 499 -5.82 17.40 9.51
CA PHE A 499 -5.03 18.04 8.47
C PHE A 499 -5.84 19.14 7.79
N LEU A 500 -5.24 20.33 7.64
CA LEU A 500 -5.82 21.47 6.98
C LEU A 500 -4.91 21.90 5.83
N ARG A 501 -5.49 22.21 4.67
CA ARG A 501 -4.75 22.75 3.53
C ARG A 501 -5.57 23.71 2.69
N ASP A 502 -5.03 24.91 2.50
CA ASP A 502 -5.61 25.97 1.66
C ASP A 502 -5.29 25.76 0.16
N MET A 503 -6.08 26.35 -0.74
CA MET A 503 -5.81 26.37 -2.18
C MET A 503 -4.46 27.00 -2.53
N THR A 504 -3.93 27.87 -1.67
CA THR A 504 -2.58 28.46 -1.82
C THR A 504 -1.46 27.44 -1.58
N GLY A 505 -1.78 26.28 -1.01
CA GLY A 505 -0.82 25.24 -0.63
C GLY A 505 -0.34 25.33 0.81
N LYS A 506 -0.79 26.31 1.61
CA LYS A 506 -0.47 26.39 3.04
C LYS A 506 -1.07 25.20 3.79
N THR A 507 -0.28 24.56 4.64
CA THR A 507 -0.63 23.33 5.37
C THR A 507 -0.51 23.51 6.88
N ILE A 508 -1.53 23.06 7.61
CA ILE A 508 -1.51 22.97 9.07
C ILE A 508 -1.88 21.55 9.47
N LEU A 509 -1.06 20.93 10.30
CA LEU A 509 -1.35 19.63 10.90
C LEU A 509 -1.59 19.83 12.40
N ILE A 510 -2.71 19.33 12.92
CA ILE A 510 -3.06 19.39 14.33
C ILE A 510 -3.00 17.97 14.88
N ASP A 511 -2.05 17.73 15.80
CA ASP A 511 -1.70 16.44 16.37
C ASP A 511 -1.27 15.36 15.35
N VAL A 512 -0.49 14.38 15.83
CA VAL A 512 0.12 13.32 15.00
C VAL A 512 -0.30 11.91 15.41
N GLY A 513 -1.34 11.80 16.23
CA GLY A 513 -1.73 10.55 16.89
C GLY A 513 -0.69 10.07 17.92
N ARG A 514 -0.98 8.95 18.56
CA ARG A 514 -0.13 8.39 19.62
C ARG A 514 0.41 7.02 19.24
N GLU A 515 1.64 6.77 19.61
CA GLU A 515 2.17 5.41 19.63
C GLU A 515 1.67 4.67 20.88
N LYS A 516 1.56 3.35 20.77
CA LYS A 516 1.26 2.53 21.95
C LYS A 516 2.41 2.66 22.93
N ALA A 517 2.09 2.96 24.19
CA ALA A 517 3.05 2.81 25.29
C ALA A 517 3.73 1.45 25.18
N SER A 518 5.06 1.44 25.09
CA SER A 518 5.83 0.21 25.17
C SER A 518 5.63 -0.34 26.58
N GLU A 519 4.80 -1.39 26.71
CA GLU A 519 4.81 -2.22 27.91
C GLU A 519 6.24 -2.70 28.14
N LYS A 520 6.67 -2.92 29.39
CA LYS A 520 7.97 -3.53 29.67
C LYS A 520 7.99 -4.91 29.02
N LYS A 521 8.62 -4.99 27.84
CA LYS A 521 8.75 -6.19 27.04
C LYS A 521 10.15 -6.74 27.19
N GLU A 522 10.24 -8.06 27.18
CA GLU A 522 11.53 -8.73 27.02
C GLU A 522 12.04 -8.51 25.59
N VAL A 523 13.36 -8.53 25.40
CA VAL A 523 14.01 -8.23 24.10
C VAL A 523 13.44 -9.08 22.98
N TRP A 524 13.13 -10.37 23.23
CA TRP A 524 12.56 -11.25 22.21
C TRP A 524 11.14 -10.90 21.76
N GLN A 525 10.39 -10.15 22.59
CA GLN A 525 9.01 -9.69 22.35
C GLN A 525 8.94 -8.36 21.60
N GLU A 526 10.07 -7.66 21.50
CA GLU A 526 10.16 -6.40 20.77
C GLU A 526 9.84 -6.63 19.29
N LYS A 527 8.98 -5.75 18.77
CA LYS A 527 8.53 -5.81 17.39
C LYS A 527 9.26 -4.76 16.60
N VAL A 528 9.69 -5.11 15.40
CA VAL A 528 9.98 -4.11 14.38
C VAL A 528 8.62 -3.55 13.95
N LEU A 529 8.31 -2.34 14.40
CA LEU A 529 7.04 -1.68 14.14
C LEU A 529 7.29 -0.53 13.15
N SER A 530 6.75 -0.66 11.94
CA SER A 530 6.30 0.52 11.21
C SER A 530 5.23 1.22 12.04
N SER A 531 5.45 2.49 12.36
CA SER A 531 4.57 3.23 13.25
C SER A 531 3.16 3.41 12.71
N THR A 532 2.30 3.97 13.55
CA THR A 532 0.99 4.43 13.13
C THR A 532 1.09 5.54 12.09
N ALA A 533 2.07 6.45 12.21
CA ALA A 533 2.28 7.51 11.24
C ALA A 533 2.63 6.97 9.84
N GLN A 534 3.54 6.00 9.75
CA GLN A 534 3.93 5.39 8.48
C GLN A 534 2.78 4.68 7.76
N ARG A 535 1.81 4.12 8.50
CA ARG A 535 0.70 3.35 7.92
C ARG A 535 -0.52 4.21 7.56
N ASN A 536 -0.81 5.25 8.34
CA ASN A 536 -2.06 6.01 8.22
C ASN A 536 -1.85 7.46 7.79
N LEU A 537 -0.91 8.17 8.44
CA LEU A 537 -0.76 9.62 8.28
C LEU A 537 0.11 9.98 7.06
N ILE A 538 1.30 9.38 6.96
CA ILE A 538 2.26 9.65 5.87
C ILE A 538 1.64 9.35 4.50
N PRO A 539 1.00 8.19 4.25
CA PRO A 539 0.42 7.89 2.94
C PRO A 539 -0.68 8.89 2.55
N TYR A 540 -1.50 9.29 3.51
CA TYR A 540 -2.54 10.30 3.28
C TYR A 540 -1.93 11.65 2.89
N LEU A 541 -0.97 12.17 3.66
CA LEU A 541 -0.32 13.45 3.35
C LEU A 541 0.37 13.41 1.98
N LYS A 542 1.09 12.32 1.67
CA LYS A 542 1.71 12.12 0.34
C LYS A 542 0.67 12.12 -0.77
N SER A 543 -0.48 11.45 -0.58
CA SER A 543 -1.58 11.43 -1.57
C SER A 543 -2.15 12.81 -1.87
N ARG A 544 -2.00 13.76 -0.96
CA ARG A 544 -2.43 15.16 -1.12
C ARG A 544 -1.34 16.07 -1.68
N GLY A 545 -0.21 15.51 -2.13
CA GLY A 545 0.89 16.30 -2.71
C GLY A 545 1.72 17.05 -1.68
N VAL A 546 1.53 16.77 -0.38
CA VAL A 546 2.24 17.44 0.71
C VAL A 546 3.69 16.95 0.73
N SER A 547 4.62 17.88 0.49
CA SER A 547 6.07 17.64 0.62
C SER A 547 6.67 18.36 1.84
N LYS A 548 5.94 19.35 2.34
CA LYS A 548 6.33 20.23 3.44
C LYS A 548 5.08 20.54 4.28
N ILE A 549 5.27 20.62 5.60
CA ILE A 549 4.25 21.02 6.57
C ILE A 549 4.66 22.39 7.09
N ASP A 550 3.83 23.41 6.85
CA ASP A 550 4.18 24.77 7.26
C ASP A 550 4.07 24.93 8.79
N GLN A 551 2.99 24.41 9.38
CA GLN A 551 2.78 24.48 10.82
C GLN A 551 2.25 23.16 11.37
N LEU A 552 2.92 22.65 12.41
CA LEU A 552 2.44 21.52 13.19
C LEU A 552 2.04 21.99 14.59
N VAL A 553 0.76 21.87 14.94
CA VAL A 553 0.23 22.19 16.27
C VAL A 553 0.13 20.91 17.09
N LEU A 554 0.80 20.85 18.25
CA LEU A 554 0.58 19.77 19.22
C LEU A 554 -0.32 20.28 20.35
N THR A 555 -1.44 19.60 20.58
CA THR A 555 -2.42 20.01 21.59
C THR A 555 -2.10 19.50 22.98
N THR A 556 -1.22 18.49 23.11
CA THR A 556 -0.82 17.90 24.40
C THR A 556 0.69 17.66 24.46
N SER A 557 1.23 17.59 25.68
CA SER A 557 2.64 17.22 25.91
C SER A 557 2.85 15.70 26.00
N ASP A 558 1.98 14.92 25.33
CA ASP A 558 2.05 13.46 25.41
C ASP A 558 3.30 12.95 24.70
N ALA A 559 4.23 12.38 25.48
CA ALA A 559 5.47 11.81 24.97
C ALA A 559 5.24 10.71 23.92
N GLN A 560 4.06 10.08 23.89
CA GLN A 560 3.68 9.07 22.88
C GLN A 560 3.47 9.67 21.48
N GLN A 561 3.37 10.99 21.33
CA GLN A 561 3.33 11.66 20.03
C GLN A 561 4.73 11.84 19.42
N LEU A 562 5.79 11.84 20.24
CA LEU A 562 7.16 12.12 19.79
C LEU A 562 7.69 11.08 18.80
N GLY A 563 7.28 9.81 18.93
CA GLY A 563 7.68 8.74 17.99
C GLY A 563 7.15 9.01 16.57
N ASN A 564 5.83 9.19 16.44
CA ASN A 564 5.17 9.57 15.19
C ASN A 564 5.75 10.88 14.62
N LEU A 565 6.06 11.87 15.46
CA LEU A 565 6.67 13.12 15.04
C LEU A 565 8.06 12.91 14.44
N ARG A 566 8.91 12.09 15.07
CA ARG A 566 10.25 11.79 14.56
C ARG A 566 10.19 11.22 13.15
N GLU A 567 9.23 10.36 12.85
CA GLU A 567 9.09 9.79 11.51
C GLU A 567 8.53 10.77 10.49
N LEU A 568 7.64 11.68 10.92
CA LEU A 568 7.22 12.79 10.07
C LEU A 568 8.43 13.66 9.70
N THR A 569 9.33 13.98 10.64
CA THR A 569 10.52 14.80 10.33
C THR A 569 11.53 14.09 9.42
N LYS A 570 11.56 12.75 9.41
CA LYS A 570 12.34 11.97 8.44
C LYS A 570 11.79 12.13 7.03
N THR A 571 10.46 12.23 6.89
CA THR A 571 9.77 12.18 5.59
C THR A 571 9.47 13.57 5.02
N PHE A 572 9.00 14.49 5.85
CA PHE A 572 8.56 15.84 5.49
C PHE A 572 9.49 16.90 6.06
N GLU A 573 9.58 18.04 5.38
CA GLU A 573 10.12 19.26 5.96
C GLU A 573 9.03 19.92 6.81
N ILE A 574 9.34 20.22 8.08
CA ILE A 574 8.42 20.89 9.00
C ILE A 574 9.03 22.24 9.33
N ASP A 575 8.34 23.31 8.95
CA ASP A 575 8.84 24.68 9.14
C ASP A 575 8.82 25.09 10.60
N GLU A 576 7.67 24.91 11.25
CA GLU A 576 7.47 25.29 12.64
C GLU A 576 6.55 24.30 13.37
N VAL A 577 6.95 23.94 14.58
CA VAL A 577 6.13 23.19 15.54
C VAL A 577 5.65 24.17 16.61
N LEU A 578 4.35 24.34 16.68
CA LEU A 578 3.66 25.27 17.53
C LEU A 578 3.14 24.55 18.78
N LEU A 579 3.53 25.07 19.95
CA LEU A 579 3.17 24.53 21.25
C LEU A 579 2.50 25.60 22.13
N PRO A 580 1.53 25.20 22.98
CA PRO A 580 1.07 25.99 24.12
C PRO A 580 2.20 26.40 25.05
N GLU A 581 2.07 27.56 25.71
CA GLU A 581 3.09 28.07 26.64
C GLU A 581 3.42 27.11 27.79
N GLY A 582 2.42 26.49 28.44
CA GLY A 582 2.70 25.57 29.54
C GLY A 582 3.41 24.26 29.12
N ILE A 583 3.29 23.86 27.85
CA ILE A 583 4.06 22.74 27.30
C ILE A 583 5.53 23.13 27.04
N LEU A 584 5.79 24.40 26.69
CA LEU A 584 7.16 24.89 26.49
C LEU A 584 7.99 24.90 27.79
N GLU A 585 7.33 24.94 28.94
CA GLU A 585 7.98 24.87 30.26
C GLU A 585 8.50 23.45 30.59
N GLN A 586 8.01 22.41 29.89
CA GLN A 586 8.42 21.01 30.07
C GLN A 586 9.75 20.73 29.36
N LYS A 587 10.87 20.98 30.05
CA LYS A 587 12.25 20.84 29.53
C LYS A 587 12.52 19.49 28.85
N ASP A 588 12.10 18.38 29.46
CA ASP A 588 12.32 17.03 28.92
C ASP A 588 11.66 16.80 27.55
N PHE A 589 10.47 17.37 27.35
CA PHE A 589 9.73 17.26 26.09
C PHE A 589 10.39 18.13 25.01
N ILE A 590 10.76 19.36 25.37
CA ILE A 590 11.43 20.29 24.46
C ILE A 590 12.83 19.82 24.06
N GLU A 591 13.61 19.24 24.96
CA GLU A 591 14.91 18.66 24.61
C GLU A 591 14.75 17.52 23.60
N LYS A 592 13.79 16.62 23.83
CA LYS A 592 13.47 15.53 22.88
C LYS A 592 12.99 16.07 21.54
N LEU A 593 12.26 17.18 21.51
CA LEU A 593 11.88 17.87 20.27
C LEU A 593 13.05 18.58 19.59
N LYS A 594 13.94 19.24 20.32
CA LYS A 594 15.11 19.91 19.73
C LYS A 594 16.05 18.93 19.03
N THR A 595 16.11 17.67 19.50
CA THR A 595 16.90 16.63 18.81
C THR A 595 16.43 16.35 17.37
N SER A 596 15.19 16.71 16.99
CA SER A 596 14.69 16.54 15.61
C SER A 596 14.96 17.73 14.68
N LYS A 597 15.75 18.75 15.12
CA LYS A 597 16.14 19.93 14.33
C LYS A 597 14.97 20.77 13.79
N VAL A 598 13.83 20.79 14.49
CA VAL A 598 12.65 21.57 14.08
C VAL A 598 12.62 22.91 14.82
N LYS A 599 12.13 23.97 14.16
CA LYS A 599 11.87 25.24 14.84
C LYS A 599 10.66 25.06 15.74
N VAL A 600 10.80 25.39 17.01
CA VAL A 600 9.71 25.31 17.98
C VAL A 600 9.25 26.73 18.29
N GLY A 601 7.99 27.00 18.00
CA GLY A 601 7.30 28.25 18.29
C GLY A 601 6.28 28.09 19.40
N SER A 602 5.86 29.23 19.96
CA SER A 602 4.78 29.29 20.93
C SER A 602 3.52 29.80 20.25
N ILE A 603 2.38 29.17 20.54
CA ILE A 603 1.07 29.69 20.15
C ILE A 603 0.70 30.77 21.16
N LYS A 604 0.78 32.04 20.76
CA LYS A 604 0.46 33.18 21.65
C LYS A 604 -0.66 34.06 21.11
N LYS A 605 -0.86 34.09 19.79
CA LYS A 605 -1.76 35.02 19.12
C LYS A 605 -2.61 34.36 18.04
N VAL A 606 -3.77 34.96 17.78
CA VAL A 606 -4.68 34.64 16.66
C VAL A 606 -3.99 34.69 15.29
N GLU A 607 -2.91 35.46 15.15
CA GLU A 607 -2.13 35.60 13.92
C GLU A 607 -1.30 34.35 13.58
N ASP A 608 -1.00 33.52 14.58
CA ASP A 608 -0.10 32.38 14.45
C ASP A 608 -0.73 31.26 13.60
N LEU A 609 -2.06 31.22 13.42
CA LEU A 609 -2.78 30.18 12.68
C LEU A 609 -3.69 30.76 11.57
N SER A 610 -3.10 31.53 10.67
CA SER A 610 -3.79 32.02 9.46
C SER A 610 -3.97 30.91 8.41
N ILE A 611 -5.21 30.64 7.97
CA ILE A 611 -5.51 29.64 6.94
C ILE A 611 -6.87 29.93 6.26
N PHE A 612 -7.03 29.57 4.99
CA PHE A 612 -8.25 29.78 4.20
C PHE A 612 -8.63 31.27 4.03
N GLY A 613 -7.63 32.15 3.99
CA GLY A 613 -7.85 33.61 4.04
C GLY A 613 -8.49 34.11 5.35
N SER A 614 -8.55 33.26 6.37
CA SER A 614 -9.11 33.51 7.70
C SER A 614 -8.09 33.17 8.79
N ARG A 615 -8.52 33.12 10.05
CA ARG A 615 -7.65 32.83 11.20
C ARG A 615 -8.36 31.88 12.16
N LEU A 616 -7.60 30.96 12.75
CA LEU A 616 -8.03 30.18 13.90
C LEU A 616 -7.62 30.91 15.18
N GLU A 617 -8.61 31.23 16.00
CA GLU A 617 -8.43 31.83 17.32
C GLU A 617 -8.09 30.71 18.32
N VAL A 618 -7.04 30.97 19.10
CA VAL A 618 -6.59 30.08 20.16
C VAL A 618 -7.12 30.64 21.46
N SER A 619 -7.98 29.87 22.13
CA SER A 619 -8.53 30.25 23.42
C SER A 619 -8.19 29.21 24.47
N TYR A 620 -7.54 29.68 25.54
CA TYR A 620 -7.22 28.86 26.71
C TYR A 620 -8.43 28.80 27.65
N LEU A 621 -8.70 27.62 28.19
CA LEU A 621 -9.65 27.49 29.28
C LEU A 621 -8.97 27.88 30.59
N SER A 622 -9.61 28.71 31.41
CA SER A 622 -9.11 29.05 32.74
C SER A 622 -9.71 28.08 33.78
N ARG A 623 -8.88 27.41 34.57
CA ARG A 623 -9.33 26.70 35.78
C ARG A 623 -9.37 27.62 37.00
N ASP A 624 -10.33 27.35 37.88
CA ASP A 624 -10.50 28.04 39.16
C ASP A 624 -9.25 27.90 40.08
N LYS A 625 -8.80 29.05 40.60
CA LYS A 625 -8.12 29.34 41.89
C LYS A 625 -6.98 28.45 42.45
N SER A 626 -6.40 27.47 41.73
CA SER A 626 -5.29 26.65 42.27
C SER A 626 -3.91 26.84 41.62
N GLY A 627 -3.71 27.80 40.72
CA GLY A 627 -2.37 28.25 40.32
C GLY A 627 -1.52 27.29 39.47
N GLU A 628 -2.08 26.19 38.96
CA GLU A 628 -1.46 25.37 37.91
C GLU A 628 -2.14 25.68 36.56
N ASN A 629 -1.34 26.08 35.56
CA ASN A 629 -1.81 26.41 34.21
C ASN A 629 -2.46 25.16 33.57
N SER A 630 -3.71 25.27 33.11
CA SER A 630 -4.31 24.25 32.25
C SER A 630 -3.79 24.40 30.81
N ASP A 631 -3.05 23.39 30.34
CA ASP A 631 -2.52 23.31 28.96
C ASP A 631 -3.61 23.08 27.89
N ASP A 632 -4.86 22.88 28.30
CA ASP A 632 -5.99 22.61 27.40
C ASP A 632 -6.50 23.90 26.74
N PHE A 633 -6.48 23.93 25.41
CA PHE A 633 -6.99 25.05 24.60
C PHE A 633 -7.95 24.55 23.52
N ILE A 634 -8.81 25.46 23.07
CA ILE A 634 -9.61 25.29 21.85
C ILE A 634 -9.01 26.08 20.71
N LEU A 635 -9.19 25.54 19.50
CA LEU A 635 -9.07 26.31 18.28
C LEU A 635 -10.46 26.55 17.74
N TYR A 636 -10.84 27.80 17.49
CA TYR A 636 -12.11 28.12 16.88
C TYR A 636 -11.96 29.20 15.82
N GLY A 637 -12.78 29.16 14.78
CA GLY A 637 -12.75 30.20 13.76
C GLY A 637 -13.71 29.95 12.62
N LYS A 638 -14.05 31.04 11.94
CA LYS A 638 -14.86 30.98 10.72
C LYS A 638 -13.96 30.65 9.54
N LEU A 639 -14.04 29.41 9.06
CA LEU A 639 -13.29 28.92 7.91
C LEU A 639 -14.24 28.88 6.71
N LEU A 640 -14.01 29.74 5.71
CA LEU A 640 -14.92 29.97 4.59
C LEU A 640 -16.34 30.38 5.07
N ASN A 641 -17.34 29.53 4.81
CA ASN A 641 -18.75 29.78 5.12
C ASN A 641 -19.24 29.12 6.42
N GLN A 642 -18.38 28.44 7.18
CA GLN A 642 -18.76 27.72 8.40
C GLN A 642 -17.80 28.01 9.56
N THR A 643 -18.31 27.98 10.79
CA THR A 643 -17.51 28.10 12.01
C THR A 643 -17.10 26.73 12.54
N PHE A 644 -15.80 26.49 12.66
CA PHE A 644 -15.22 25.25 13.18
C PHE A 644 -14.73 25.44 14.61
N LEU A 645 -14.95 24.41 15.44
CA LEU A 645 -14.38 24.28 16.78
C LEU A 645 -13.59 22.97 16.87
N PHE A 646 -12.32 23.05 17.21
CA PHE A 646 -11.47 21.90 17.54
C PHE A 646 -11.32 21.83 19.07
N ALA A 647 -12.07 20.91 19.67
CA ALA A 647 -12.14 20.70 21.11
C ALA A 647 -11.62 19.29 21.47
N ASN A 648 -10.30 19.12 21.37
CA ASN A 648 -9.69 17.79 21.43
C ASN A 648 -9.79 17.16 22.84
N ASN A 649 -9.61 17.89 23.95
CA ASN A 649 -9.63 17.29 25.31
C ASN A 649 -10.59 17.98 26.29
N ILE A 650 -11.53 18.74 25.76
CA ILE A 650 -12.30 19.69 26.56
C ILE A 650 -13.70 19.17 26.77
N LYS A 651 -14.21 19.40 27.99
CA LYS A 651 -15.59 19.07 28.30
C LYS A 651 -16.55 20.17 27.89
N GLU A 652 -17.70 19.82 27.33
CA GLU A 652 -18.75 20.75 26.93
C GLU A 652 -19.17 21.67 28.09
N LYS A 653 -19.30 21.12 29.30
CA LYS A 653 -19.68 21.89 30.51
C LYS A 653 -18.65 22.95 30.91
N GLU A 654 -17.37 22.71 30.60
CA GLU A 654 -16.31 23.69 30.87
C GLU A 654 -16.34 24.80 29.82
N LEU A 655 -16.56 24.41 28.57
CA LEU A 655 -16.63 25.33 27.45
C LEU A 655 -17.87 26.23 27.51
N SER A 656 -19.04 25.71 27.87
CA SER A 656 -20.29 26.49 27.99
C SER A 656 -20.29 27.46 29.16
N LYS A 657 -19.53 27.18 30.23
CA LYS A 657 -19.34 28.13 31.35
C LYS A 657 -18.56 29.37 30.93
N GLN A 658 -17.53 29.19 30.11
CA GLN A 658 -16.64 30.28 29.70
C GLN A 658 -17.13 30.99 28.44
N TYR A 659 -17.83 30.28 27.54
CA TYR A 659 -18.33 30.80 26.26
C TYR A 659 -19.82 30.42 26.03
N PRO A 660 -20.77 31.03 26.78
CA PRO A 660 -22.19 30.64 26.74
C PRO A 660 -22.91 30.97 25.42
N ASN A 661 -22.39 31.90 24.61
CA ASN A 661 -22.99 32.35 23.34
C ASN A 661 -22.19 31.89 22.11
N LEU A 662 -21.40 30.82 22.22
CA LEU A 662 -20.55 30.36 21.12
C LEU A 662 -21.40 29.63 20.07
N GLU A 663 -21.59 30.25 18.90
CA GLU A 663 -22.24 29.61 17.76
C GLU A 663 -21.21 28.86 16.89
N VAL A 664 -21.41 27.56 16.73
CA VAL A 664 -20.50 26.69 15.98
C VAL A 664 -21.28 25.84 14.97
N ASP A 665 -20.79 25.77 13.74
CA ASP A 665 -21.40 24.91 12.72
C ASP A 665 -20.86 23.47 12.81
N VAL A 666 -19.55 23.33 13.01
CA VAL A 666 -18.86 22.03 13.04
C VAL A 666 -17.98 21.90 14.28
N VAL A 667 -18.24 20.88 15.10
CA VAL A 667 -17.42 20.54 16.27
C VAL A 667 -16.58 19.30 15.95
N ILE A 668 -15.27 19.40 16.11
CA ILE A 668 -14.33 18.29 16.05
C ILE A 668 -13.82 18.05 17.46
N THR A 669 -14.17 16.91 18.02
CA THR A 669 -13.71 16.47 19.33
C THR A 669 -13.17 15.05 19.22
N GLY A 670 -12.67 14.48 20.30
CA GLY A 670 -12.52 13.04 20.29
C GLY A 670 -12.67 12.41 21.65
N GLN A 671 -12.61 11.09 21.66
CA GLN A 671 -13.05 10.31 22.81
C GLN A 671 -12.08 10.42 24.00
N THR A 672 -12.52 11.07 25.08
CA THR A 672 -11.76 11.18 26.34
C THR A 672 -11.71 9.82 27.05
N ALA A 673 -10.53 9.47 27.57
CA ALA A 673 -10.28 8.19 28.23
C ALA A 673 -10.29 8.35 29.76
N SER A 674 -11.42 8.72 30.35
CA SER A 674 -11.57 8.61 31.81
C SER A 674 -11.82 7.14 32.20
N LYS A 675 -10.94 6.58 33.04
CA LYS A 675 -11.19 5.30 33.74
C LYS A 675 -12.49 5.44 34.56
N GLY A 676 -13.60 4.94 34.03
CA GLY A 676 -14.83 4.76 34.80
C GLY A 676 -16.13 5.20 34.11
N GLN A 677 -16.11 6.17 33.19
CA GLN A 677 -17.31 6.62 32.48
C GLN A 677 -16.99 6.96 31.02
N SER A 678 -17.74 6.35 30.12
CA SER A 678 -17.74 6.57 28.68
C SER A 678 -18.69 7.71 28.33
N ASP A 679 -18.40 8.93 28.78
CA ASP A 679 -19.19 10.09 28.40
C ASP A 679 -18.76 10.49 26.98
N LEU A 680 -19.51 9.98 26.00
CA LEU A 680 -19.58 10.61 24.68
C LEU A 680 -20.19 11.98 24.92
N GLU A 681 -19.37 13.01 25.03
CA GLU A 681 -19.86 14.37 25.12
C GLU A 681 -20.35 14.80 23.75
N SER A 682 -21.64 14.58 23.50
CA SER A 682 -22.35 15.23 22.43
C SER A 682 -22.46 16.70 22.82
N PHE A 683 -21.74 17.57 22.11
CA PHE A 683 -21.75 19.03 22.31
C PHE A 683 -23.13 19.65 21.96
N ASN A 684 -24.18 19.19 22.62
CA ASN A 684 -25.58 19.46 22.30
C ASN A 684 -26.02 20.86 22.77
N MET A 685 -25.40 21.41 23.82
CA MET A 685 -25.63 22.79 24.28
C MET A 685 -25.18 23.83 23.24
N LEU A 686 -24.19 23.51 22.41
CA LEU A 686 -23.73 24.38 21.31
C LEU A 686 -24.62 24.29 20.04
N ASN A 687 -25.52 23.31 20.00
CA ASN A 687 -26.42 23.01 18.86
C ASN A 687 -25.73 23.02 17.47
N PRO A 688 -24.60 22.30 17.28
CA PRO A 688 -23.87 22.31 16.03
C PRO A 688 -24.63 21.57 14.92
N LYS A 689 -24.36 21.94 13.66
CA LYS A 689 -24.91 21.21 12.50
C LYS A 689 -24.25 19.84 12.36
N ILE A 690 -22.94 19.75 12.63
CA ILE A 690 -22.13 18.54 12.48
C ILE A 690 -21.20 18.37 13.68
N THR A 691 -21.17 17.17 14.26
CA THR A 691 -20.22 16.79 15.32
C THR A 691 -19.38 15.61 14.85
N ILE A 692 -18.05 15.75 14.90
CA ILE A 692 -17.10 14.71 14.54
C ILE A 692 -16.38 14.24 15.80
N ILE A 693 -16.43 12.93 16.03
CA ILE A 693 -15.78 12.28 17.15
C ILE A 693 -14.62 11.43 16.63
N SER A 694 -13.39 11.91 16.85
CA SER A 694 -12.16 11.16 16.61
C SER A 694 -11.98 10.09 17.68
N ALA A 695 -12.12 8.82 17.28
CA ALA A 695 -12.12 7.66 18.18
C ALA A 695 -11.04 6.62 17.80
N ASP A 696 -10.45 6.00 18.82
CA ASP A 696 -9.42 4.95 18.65
C ASP A 696 -10.04 3.69 18.01
N GLN A 697 -9.41 3.17 16.95
CA GLN A 697 -9.94 2.01 16.21
C GLN A 697 -10.05 0.71 17.02
N LYS A 698 -9.27 0.54 18.10
CA LYS A 698 -9.19 -0.73 18.86
C LYS A 698 -10.12 -0.81 20.08
N LYS A 699 -10.86 0.25 20.44
CA LYS A 699 -11.80 0.18 21.57
C LYS A 699 -13.06 -0.59 21.14
N ASN A 700 -13.17 -1.83 21.63
CA ASN A 700 -14.16 -2.86 21.25
C ASN A 700 -15.63 -2.44 21.38
N PHE A 701 -16.45 -3.13 20.57
CA PHE A 701 -17.90 -3.43 20.59
C PHE A 701 -18.78 -3.00 21.79
N LYS A 702 -18.29 -2.98 23.04
CA LYS A 702 -19.10 -2.52 24.19
C LYS A 702 -19.48 -1.03 24.10
N THR A 703 -18.70 -0.22 23.40
CA THR A 703 -19.05 1.17 23.11
C THR A 703 -20.06 1.29 21.94
N GLN A 704 -20.18 0.27 21.09
CA GLN A 704 -21.06 0.27 19.90
C GLN A 704 -22.55 0.16 20.26
N GLU A 705 -22.91 -0.61 21.31
CA GLU A 705 -24.29 -0.66 21.80
C GLU A 705 -24.74 0.64 22.49
N ARG A 706 -23.81 1.43 23.05
CA ARG A 706 -24.16 2.71 23.71
C ARG A 706 -24.19 3.89 22.74
N ALA A 707 -23.30 3.92 21.74
CA ALA A 707 -23.32 4.95 20.69
C ALA A 707 -24.61 4.90 19.84
N SER A 708 -25.09 3.70 19.51
CA SER A 708 -26.34 3.49 18.77
C SER A 708 -27.62 3.81 19.59
N VAL A 709 -27.51 3.84 20.93
CA VAL A 709 -28.59 4.31 21.82
C VAL A 709 -28.63 5.84 21.89
N LEU A 710 -27.49 6.54 21.76
CA LEU A 710 -27.41 8.00 21.67
C LEU A 710 -27.90 8.53 20.31
N GLU A 711 -27.63 7.84 19.20
CA GLU A 711 -28.14 8.19 17.86
C GLU A 711 -29.67 8.22 17.77
N LYS A 712 -30.38 7.45 18.62
CA LYS A 712 -31.86 7.43 18.64
C LYS A 712 -32.48 8.62 19.41
N GLY A 713 -31.67 9.42 20.11
CA GLY A 713 -32.14 10.56 20.90
C GLY A 713 -32.09 11.92 20.20
N ASP A 714 -31.18 12.12 19.24
CA ASP A 714 -30.84 13.44 18.68
C ASP A 714 -31.43 13.66 17.27
N LYS A 715 -32.43 14.54 17.16
CA LYS A 715 -33.05 14.93 15.88
C LYS A 715 -32.42 16.18 15.22
N THR A 716 -31.41 16.82 15.82
CA THR A 716 -30.94 18.15 15.38
C THR A 716 -29.50 18.24 14.87
N SER A 717 -28.56 17.39 15.31
CA SER A 717 -27.15 17.41 14.84
C SER A 717 -26.74 16.09 14.16
N LYS A 718 -25.92 16.16 13.10
CA LYS A 718 -25.33 14.96 12.47
C LYS A 718 -24.03 14.58 13.17
N VAL A 719 -24.00 13.42 13.83
CA VAL A 719 -22.81 12.90 14.51
C VAL A 719 -22.06 11.91 13.61
N HIS A 720 -20.76 12.08 13.49
CA HIS A 720 -19.87 11.25 12.69
C HIS A 720 -18.71 10.70 13.52
N HIS A 721 -18.38 9.42 13.30
CA HIS A 721 -17.37 8.70 14.08
C HIS A 721 -16.25 8.14 13.19
N THR A 722 -15.00 8.52 13.47
CA THR A 722 -13.87 8.11 12.61
C THR A 722 -13.56 6.62 12.65
N ASN A 723 -13.93 5.91 13.74
CA ASN A 723 -13.74 4.46 13.85
C ASN A 723 -14.81 3.65 13.08
N GLN A 724 -15.93 4.27 12.72
CA GLN A 724 -17.00 3.65 11.93
C GLN A 724 -16.91 4.04 10.46
N GLN A 725 -16.81 5.33 10.17
CA GLN A 725 -16.90 5.89 8.82
C GLN A 725 -15.53 6.17 8.18
N GLY A 726 -14.43 5.92 8.92
CA GLY A 726 -13.07 6.27 8.50
C GLY A 726 -12.80 7.77 8.61
N ALA A 727 -11.82 8.26 7.86
CA ALA A 727 -11.52 9.68 7.77
C ALA A 727 -12.71 10.47 7.23
N ILE A 728 -12.90 11.68 7.76
CA ILE A 728 -13.95 12.61 7.33
C ILE A 728 -13.25 13.83 6.73
N ARG A 729 -13.56 14.16 5.48
CA ARG A 729 -12.93 15.26 4.76
C ARG A 729 -13.98 16.29 4.34
N PHE A 730 -13.77 17.53 4.72
CA PHE A 730 -14.41 18.70 4.15
C PHE A 730 -13.54 19.24 3.01
N LYS A 731 -14.14 19.52 1.87
CA LYS A 731 -13.49 20.15 0.72
C LYS A 731 -14.37 21.21 0.06
N GLY A 732 -13.76 22.25 -0.49
CA GLY A 732 -14.52 23.33 -1.12
C GLY A 732 -13.69 24.49 -1.64
N TRP A 733 -14.32 25.36 -2.44
CA TRP A 733 -13.75 26.64 -2.87
C TRP A 733 -14.23 27.76 -1.96
N THR A 734 -15.56 27.93 -1.90
CA THR A 734 -16.24 28.93 -1.05
C THR A 734 -17.14 28.29 0.00
N THR A 735 -17.63 27.08 -0.25
CA THR A 735 -18.52 26.33 0.64
C THR A 735 -18.01 24.92 0.86
N TRP A 736 -18.16 24.42 2.09
CA TRP A 736 -17.74 23.06 2.43
C TRP A 736 -18.74 22.00 1.98
N ASN A 737 -18.22 20.99 1.28
CA ASN A 737 -18.85 19.69 1.11
C ASN A 737 -18.04 18.65 1.88
N TYR A 738 -18.69 17.78 2.64
CA TYR A 738 -18.00 16.73 3.38
C TYR A 738 -18.23 15.35 2.74
N GLU A 739 -17.23 14.49 2.88
CA GLU A 739 -17.27 13.09 2.44
C GLU A 739 -16.60 12.17 3.47
N THR A 740 -17.03 10.91 3.47
CA THR A 740 -16.52 9.82 4.31
C THR A 740 -15.85 8.77 3.44
N ILE A 741 -15.17 7.80 4.07
CA ILE A 741 -14.60 6.66 3.33
C ILE A 741 -15.68 5.67 2.87
N GLN A 742 -16.74 5.53 3.67
CA GLN A 742 -17.87 4.65 3.40
C GLN A 742 -18.87 5.26 2.42
#